data_AF-A0A9E3QWZ6-F1
#
_entry.id   AF-A0A9E3QWZ6-F1
#
_cell.length_a   1.000
_cell.length_b   1.000
_cell.length_c   1.000
_cell.angle_alpha   90.00
_cell.angle_beta   90.00
_cell.angle_gamma   90.00
#
_symmetry.space_group_name_H-M   'P 1'
#
loop_
_entity.id
_entity.type
_entity.pdbx_description
1 polymer ?
#
loop_
_entity_poly.entity_id
_entity_poly.type
_entity_poly.pdbx_seq_one_letter_code
_entity_poly.pdbx_strand_id
1 'polypeptide(L)'
;MRRLALAAVSVLVACAPDIPTTPPPTVITARFDPAAVPAVVPTPNDLATDPATGLLAVPVPMNAGPADTEFITDYLNGLDGFPTGASAACTFDGELAASSVTAQTVRVYDVTNNHAVVTAAPAYAKTSDTSAPGLVSVTPPAGGWAPGHTYAVVVIGGASGVQGGNGTQVVGSATWAFIRNKNSLLKCEGTVCETATELIPSDIKDDAAKRLEDQTAKATLLERLRLHYKDTLDVVEASGVARTDIALAWTFRTVGQPRLVFDPAGSPPQVPTPNDLAIDRTTGKVKAPVDPTSSAAQQEFTTDYLNTLNGFPVSAVAEAKISGGALDPATVNDMTVLVAQLSGSELTGDPVISYDATANSIKIAPPGGTWGKTRKFAVAVLNGKNGVQRAGGGLVAPSDAWALVRSKATLVTCSDLTSASCAPAIAAAPLSTAQAVGLEGLRRAYAPVLDLLGVERKTVALLWVFSTVDQPEATFDPGNSVVPFPTDLLRNPTTGKLNIPVPPGASATQAALIGGLNTLDGFSLTAPAVTENGDTRAVLDEGKLNASTLADGGTGFIKVAGAGPLSPQVQPCLNCLSSKLADGGVPASPEQLQFVPVTPLEEQSTYAPYLTTALRDASGREVSASPVFALVRLKNPLIEGGKSTVSVVSDAQAALLEPVRQSLKPALDALDAQGIKRAQVALAWSYTTQSTVSVIKQVYTTVSSLPSQLLDSTPTYVLDVTTTVRAQMTGLGIPNAAVGKIYQGNVTLPFILTGPGGTLNPNLTMAKRYKAPFLVTVPASTPPTGGFPVLIFGHGLTGNRTNMLALANSAASAGYLTIAIDAVYHGERTSCVGSASVLQTQIPNATDDYACADPVTQKCDADTGRCISRDRTAATACTSDLQCVATAAGYCAADGKCEAADFRRASAGAAPLIAAWNFLNLTNFFATRDNFRYAVIDFAQLIRVLKDATSNGLHAKLAALDANSVYNPAVLDYAGQSLGTFHGNMLASVSPDIRHVALNVPGSDQVQVLLTAPGFSSVRVPFLAGLGQLGLTPGTPGFDNFLVLAKTIIDPADPQNMTYSAVNLATASDRKVYMQYIQGDEVLPNRTTEQLIAAAKRGAKQPQVFEFVSPTDFDGTVCPGSERHGFMLRPMTNCPQASVAAQTKLVTFLATGTAP
;
A
#
# COMPACT_ATOMS: atom_id res chain seq x y z
N MET A 1 -108.65 52.68 22.99
CA MET A 1 -108.91 53.84 22.12
C MET A 1 -108.10 55.03 22.63
N ARG A 2 -107.31 55.65 21.74
CA ARG A 2 -106.83 57.05 21.70
C ARG A 2 -106.50 57.83 23.00
N ARG A 3 -105.19 58.18 23.08
CA ARG A 3 -104.55 59.52 23.10
C ARG A 3 -104.52 60.40 24.37
N LEU A 4 -103.26 60.83 24.64
CA LEU A 4 -102.74 62.13 25.11
C LEU A 4 -102.56 62.45 26.63
N ALA A 5 -101.34 62.97 26.88
CA ALA A 5 -100.92 64.07 27.77
C ALA A 5 -100.51 63.82 29.24
N LEU A 6 -99.20 64.07 29.46
CA LEU A 6 -98.49 64.82 30.52
C LEU A 6 -98.72 64.56 32.03
N ALA A 7 -97.57 64.25 32.67
CA ALA A 7 -96.90 64.99 33.76
C ALA A 7 -97.02 64.53 35.25
N ALA A 8 -95.83 64.56 35.85
CA ALA A 8 -95.44 64.65 37.28
C ALA A 8 -95.38 63.35 38.11
N VAL A 9 -94.41 63.34 39.05
CA VAL A 9 -94.09 62.43 40.19
C VAL A 9 -92.65 61.88 40.07
N SER A 10 -91.76 61.80 41.08
CA SER A 10 -91.53 62.42 42.40
C SER A 10 -90.11 62.01 42.81
N VAL A 11 -89.36 62.87 43.51
CA VAL A 11 -87.94 62.69 43.89
C VAL A 11 -87.81 62.19 45.35
N LEU A 12 -86.87 61.27 45.61
CA LEU A 12 -86.26 61.02 46.92
C LEU A 12 -84.75 60.75 46.77
N VAL A 13 -83.98 61.33 47.68
CA VAL A 13 -82.53 61.52 47.66
C VAL A 13 -81.84 60.43 48.50
N ALA A 14 -80.71 59.89 48.02
CA ALA A 14 -79.71 59.19 48.83
C ALA A 14 -78.31 59.46 48.25
N CYS A 15 -77.36 59.81 49.12
CA CYS A 15 -75.99 60.22 48.79
C CYS A 15 -75.11 59.03 48.39
N ALA A 16 -74.32 59.18 47.32
CA ALA A 16 -73.11 58.39 47.06
C ALA A 16 -71.93 59.36 46.91
N PRO A 17 -70.76 59.10 47.50
CA PRO A 17 -69.63 60.03 47.47
C PRO A 17 -68.96 60.04 46.08
N ASP A 18 -68.51 61.22 45.66
CA ASP A 18 -67.68 61.40 44.46
C ASP A 18 -66.34 60.67 44.60
N ILE A 19 -66.04 59.75 43.66
CA ILE A 19 -64.72 59.15 43.50
C ILE A 19 -63.89 60.08 42.61
N PRO A 20 -62.74 60.58 43.05
CA PRO A 20 -61.84 61.38 42.21
C PRO A 20 -61.33 60.52 41.04
N THR A 21 -61.60 60.94 39.80
CA THR A 21 -61.02 60.32 38.60
C THR A 21 -59.64 60.88 38.31
N THR A 22 -58.62 60.38 38.99
CA THR A 22 -57.24 60.51 38.49
C THR A 22 -57.13 59.76 37.16
N PRO A 23 -56.54 60.36 36.10
CA PRO A 23 -56.21 59.60 34.89
C PRO A 23 -55.40 58.37 35.29
N PRO A 24 -55.68 57.17 34.76
CA PRO A 24 -54.90 55.99 35.08
C PRO A 24 -53.41 56.24 34.78
N PRO A 25 -52.49 55.77 35.62
CA PRO A 25 -51.06 55.93 35.38
C PRO A 25 -50.71 55.35 34.00
N THR A 26 -49.91 56.08 33.24
CA THR A 26 -49.37 55.58 31.97
C THR A 26 -48.42 54.43 32.28
N VAL A 27 -48.78 53.21 31.90
CA VAL A 27 -48.00 51.99 32.11
C VAL A 27 -47.79 51.27 30.79
N ILE A 28 -46.75 50.46 30.71
CA ILE A 28 -46.51 49.55 29.59
C ILE A 28 -46.98 48.15 30.00
N THR A 29 -47.78 47.52 29.16
CA THR A 29 -48.35 46.20 29.41
C THR A 29 -47.56 45.13 28.66
N ALA A 30 -47.10 44.11 29.38
CA ALA A 30 -46.67 42.86 28.77
C ALA A 30 -47.88 42.15 28.16
N ARG A 31 -47.87 41.96 26.83
CA ARG A 31 -49.04 41.48 26.10
C ARG A 31 -49.24 39.99 26.37
N PHE A 32 -50.39 39.65 26.93
CA PHE A 32 -50.84 38.28 27.15
C PHE A 32 -52.37 38.22 27.13
N ASP A 33 -52.92 37.68 26.05
CA ASP A 33 -54.33 37.44 25.84
C ASP A 33 -54.53 36.17 24.98
N PRO A 34 -54.71 35.00 25.60
CA PRO A 34 -54.92 33.74 24.90
C PRO A 34 -56.30 33.64 24.24
N ALA A 35 -57.25 34.53 24.55
CA ALA A 35 -58.59 34.55 23.97
C ALA A 35 -58.71 35.45 22.73
N ALA A 36 -57.69 36.28 22.46
CA ALA A 36 -57.62 37.08 21.24
C ALA A 36 -57.61 36.19 19.97
N VAL A 37 -58.05 36.74 18.84
CA VAL A 37 -58.04 36.05 17.54
C VAL A 37 -57.26 36.91 16.53
N PRO A 38 -56.00 36.56 16.19
CA PRO A 38 -55.22 35.44 16.74
C PRO A 38 -54.79 35.68 18.20
N ALA A 39 -54.51 34.59 18.93
CA ALA A 39 -54.11 34.64 20.33
C ALA A 39 -52.79 35.44 20.50
N VAL A 40 -52.75 36.30 21.50
CA VAL A 40 -51.58 37.14 21.81
C VAL A 40 -50.86 36.52 23.00
N VAL A 41 -49.97 35.56 22.74
CA VAL A 41 -49.16 34.91 23.77
C VAL A 41 -47.68 34.95 23.38
N PRO A 42 -46.75 34.89 24.35
CA PRO A 42 -45.34 34.67 24.06
C PRO A 42 -45.12 33.45 23.16
N THR A 43 -44.02 33.41 22.43
CA THR A 43 -43.63 32.26 21.60
C THR A 43 -42.22 31.82 21.97
N PRO A 44 -41.92 30.52 22.07
CA PRO A 44 -42.85 29.39 22.12
C PRO A 44 -43.66 29.36 23.43
N ASN A 45 -44.77 28.60 23.45
CA ASN A 45 -45.68 28.52 24.60
C ASN A 45 -46.45 27.19 24.63
N ASP A 46 -46.55 26.57 25.81
CA ASP A 46 -47.27 25.30 26.03
C ASP A 46 -48.77 25.37 25.72
N LEU A 47 -49.36 26.56 25.64
CA LEU A 47 -50.74 26.75 25.19
C LEU A 47 -50.95 26.35 23.72
N ALA A 48 -49.87 26.23 22.95
CA ALA A 48 -49.91 25.68 21.60
C ALA A 48 -49.68 24.16 21.58
N THR A 49 -49.86 23.44 22.70
CA THR A 49 -49.86 21.98 22.74
C THR A 49 -51.30 21.45 22.77
N ASP A 50 -51.63 20.51 21.88
CA ASP A 50 -52.91 19.82 21.89
C ASP A 50 -52.92 18.79 23.05
N PRO A 51 -53.81 18.95 24.05
CA PRO A 51 -53.87 18.04 25.19
C PRO A 51 -54.32 16.61 24.84
N ALA A 52 -54.96 16.39 23.69
CA ALA A 52 -55.41 15.06 23.27
C ALA A 52 -54.27 14.23 22.66
N THR A 53 -53.40 14.87 21.88
CA THR A 53 -52.32 14.21 21.14
C THR A 53 -50.95 14.39 21.79
N GLY A 54 -50.78 15.42 22.63
CA GLY A 54 -49.50 15.82 23.21
C GLY A 54 -48.53 16.44 22.19
N LEU A 55 -48.99 16.74 20.97
CA LEU A 55 -48.21 17.40 19.93
C LEU A 55 -48.50 18.90 19.89
N LEU A 56 -47.62 19.66 19.25
CA LEU A 56 -47.88 21.07 18.99
C LEU A 56 -49.06 21.24 18.01
N ALA A 57 -49.83 22.30 18.23
CA ALA A 57 -50.96 22.76 17.43
C ALA A 57 -50.81 24.28 17.21
N VAL A 58 -49.68 24.68 16.63
CA VAL A 58 -49.36 26.07 16.27
C VAL A 58 -50.31 26.51 15.15
N PRO A 59 -51.08 27.60 15.33
CA PRO A 59 -51.95 28.13 14.28
C PRO A 59 -51.15 28.69 13.10
N VAL A 60 -51.60 28.43 11.88
CA VAL A 60 -51.04 29.04 10.66
C VAL A 60 -51.59 30.48 10.52
N PRO A 61 -50.74 31.52 10.44
CA PRO A 61 -51.20 32.89 10.20
C PRO A 61 -51.99 33.02 8.88
N MET A 62 -53.03 33.85 8.86
CA MET A 62 -53.91 34.01 7.67
C MET A 62 -53.15 34.50 6.41
N ASN A 63 -52.02 35.19 6.59
CA ASN A 63 -51.15 35.69 5.51
C ASN A 63 -49.84 34.90 5.39
N ALA A 64 -49.76 33.70 5.95
CA ALA A 64 -48.56 32.88 5.90
C ALA A 64 -48.20 32.52 4.44
N GLY A 65 -46.91 32.62 4.10
CA GLY A 65 -46.42 32.14 2.81
C GLY A 65 -46.54 30.61 2.70
N PRO A 66 -46.34 30.03 1.50
CA PRO A 66 -46.34 28.58 1.33
C PRO A 66 -45.30 27.86 2.21
N ALA A 67 -44.12 28.44 2.39
CA ALA A 67 -43.05 27.89 3.24
C ALA A 67 -43.41 27.93 4.73
N ASP A 68 -44.02 29.02 5.19
CA ASP A 68 -44.51 29.12 6.57
C ASP A 68 -45.63 28.10 6.84
N THR A 69 -46.57 27.99 5.91
CA THR A 69 -47.68 27.03 6.00
C THR A 69 -47.14 25.61 6.12
N GLU A 70 -46.27 25.20 5.19
CA GLU A 70 -45.66 23.87 5.19
C GLU A 70 -44.83 23.60 6.46
N PHE A 71 -43.99 24.56 6.89
CA PHE A 71 -43.15 24.39 8.08
C PHE A 71 -43.98 24.25 9.36
N ILE A 72 -45.08 25.01 9.49
CA ILE A 72 -45.98 24.90 10.65
C ILE A 72 -46.75 23.57 10.61
N THR A 73 -47.39 23.23 9.49
CA THR A 73 -48.28 22.06 9.41
C THR A 73 -47.54 20.74 9.37
N ASP A 74 -46.45 20.65 8.60
CA ASP A 74 -45.78 19.38 8.28
C ASP A 74 -44.56 19.11 9.16
N TYR A 75 -44.13 20.10 9.94
CA TYR A 75 -43.02 19.97 10.87
C TYR A 75 -43.39 20.35 12.30
N LEU A 76 -43.67 21.62 12.61
CA LEU A 76 -43.90 22.05 14.00
C LEU A 76 -45.05 21.28 14.67
N ASN A 77 -46.18 21.14 13.99
CA ASN A 77 -47.36 20.44 14.54
C ASN A 77 -47.19 18.91 14.65
N GLY A 78 -46.05 18.37 14.21
CA GLY A 78 -45.68 16.97 14.42
C GLY A 78 -44.82 16.71 15.65
N LEU A 79 -44.35 17.76 16.36
CA LEU A 79 -43.43 17.65 17.48
C LEU A 79 -44.17 17.58 18.83
N ASP A 80 -43.59 16.90 19.82
CA ASP A 80 -44.08 16.84 21.21
C ASP A 80 -43.59 18.01 22.09
N GLY A 81 -42.95 18.98 21.47
CA GLY A 81 -42.38 20.17 22.09
C GLY A 81 -41.67 21.02 21.03
N PHE A 82 -41.31 22.24 21.39
CA PHE A 82 -40.66 23.19 20.48
C PHE A 82 -39.20 22.81 20.20
N PRO A 83 -38.65 23.21 19.03
CA PRO A 83 -37.24 22.98 18.71
C PRO A 83 -36.31 23.50 19.81
N THR A 84 -35.24 22.75 20.09
CA THR A 84 -34.26 23.11 21.12
C THR A 84 -33.48 24.40 20.80
N GLY A 85 -33.49 24.85 19.55
CA GLY A 85 -32.96 26.14 19.13
C GLY A 85 -33.95 27.31 19.15
N ALA A 86 -35.22 27.09 19.51
CA ALA A 86 -36.24 28.14 19.45
C ALA A 86 -35.92 29.28 20.43
N SER A 87 -35.87 30.52 19.95
CA SER A 87 -35.76 31.69 20.83
C SER A 87 -37.11 31.99 21.47
N ALA A 88 -37.12 32.28 22.76
CA ALA A 88 -38.34 32.65 23.47
C ALA A 88 -38.56 34.15 23.42
N ALA A 89 -39.78 34.61 23.18
CA ALA A 89 -40.07 36.02 22.94
C ALA A 89 -41.46 36.42 23.43
N CYS A 90 -41.57 37.67 23.86
CA CYS A 90 -42.84 38.29 24.25
C CYS A 90 -42.88 39.76 23.80
N THR A 91 -44.09 40.29 23.59
CA THR A 91 -44.30 41.65 23.09
C THR A 91 -44.94 42.56 24.14
N PHE A 92 -44.75 43.87 23.96
CA PHE A 92 -45.22 44.93 24.84
C PHE A 92 -45.95 45.99 24.02
N ASP A 93 -46.97 46.61 24.59
CA ASP A 93 -47.74 47.71 23.96
C ASP A 93 -47.00 49.06 23.96
N GLY A 94 -45.78 49.11 24.53
CA GLY A 94 -44.92 50.28 24.60
C GLY A 94 -43.43 49.95 24.42
N GLU A 95 -42.63 50.97 24.11
CA GLU A 95 -41.17 50.85 23.95
C GLU A 95 -40.46 50.70 25.32
N LEU A 96 -39.51 49.76 25.40
CA LEU A 96 -38.75 49.48 26.62
C LEU A 96 -37.39 50.16 26.60
N ALA A 97 -36.85 50.45 27.79
CA ALA A 97 -35.47 50.86 27.95
C ALA A 97 -34.56 49.64 27.81
N ALA A 98 -33.74 49.60 26.75
CA ALA A 98 -32.85 48.47 26.44
C ALA A 98 -31.95 48.07 27.63
N SER A 99 -31.48 49.05 28.42
CA SER A 99 -30.63 48.83 29.60
C SER A 99 -31.35 48.15 30.77
N SER A 100 -32.70 48.13 30.78
CA SER A 100 -33.50 47.46 31.82
C SER A 100 -33.77 45.98 31.52
N VAL A 101 -33.47 45.51 30.31
CA VAL A 101 -33.63 44.11 29.90
C VAL A 101 -32.31 43.38 30.14
N THR A 102 -32.26 42.62 31.23
CA THR A 102 -31.04 41.96 31.74
C THR A 102 -31.38 40.54 32.22
N ALA A 103 -30.38 39.69 32.43
CA ALA A 103 -30.60 38.34 32.96
C ALA A 103 -31.21 38.32 34.39
N GLN A 104 -31.18 39.46 35.11
CA GLN A 104 -31.79 39.62 36.43
C GLN A 104 -33.26 40.01 36.36
N THR A 105 -33.67 40.74 35.32
CA THR A 105 -35.04 41.25 35.09
C THR A 105 -35.85 40.36 34.15
N VAL A 106 -35.19 39.54 33.33
CA VAL A 106 -35.78 38.47 32.53
C VAL A 106 -35.06 37.17 32.89
N ARG A 107 -35.72 36.32 33.69
CA ARG A 107 -35.13 35.08 34.24
C ARG A 107 -35.67 33.86 33.53
N VAL A 108 -34.85 32.82 33.43
CA VAL A 108 -35.25 31.53 32.86
C VAL A 108 -35.02 30.42 33.89
N TYR A 109 -36.01 29.54 34.03
CA TYR A 109 -35.98 28.40 34.94
C TYR A 109 -36.23 27.10 34.16
N ASP A 110 -35.45 26.07 34.41
CA ASP A 110 -35.70 24.72 33.93
C ASP A 110 -36.66 24.02 34.90
N VAL A 111 -37.95 24.03 34.56
CA VAL A 111 -39.04 23.46 35.37
C VAL A 111 -38.83 21.96 35.59
N THR A 112 -38.32 21.26 34.58
CA THR A 112 -38.05 19.82 34.66
C THR A 112 -36.92 19.51 35.64
N ASN A 113 -35.88 20.34 35.66
CA ASN A 113 -34.76 20.21 36.58
C ASN A 113 -34.98 21.00 37.88
N ASN A 114 -36.11 20.79 38.53
CA ASN A 114 -36.47 21.40 39.81
C ASN A 114 -36.34 22.94 39.83
N HIS A 115 -36.73 23.59 38.72
CA HIS A 115 -36.64 25.03 38.53
C HIS A 115 -35.21 25.60 38.69
N ALA A 116 -34.19 24.86 38.24
CA ALA A 116 -32.83 25.38 38.20
C ALA A 116 -32.74 26.64 37.32
N VAL A 117 -32.04 27.67 37.79
CA VAL A 117 -31.84 28.91 37.02
C VAL A 117 -30.95 28.62 35.80
N VAL A 118 -31.45 28.98 34.62
CA VAL A 118 -30.72 28.83 33.36
C VAL A 118 -30.10 30.15 32.98
N THR A 119 -28.80 30.14 32.69
CA THR A 119 -28.11 31.33 32.17
C THR A 119 -28.45 31.51 30.70
N ALA A 120 -29.38 32.43 30.41
CA ALA A 120 -29.78 32.82 29.06
C ALA A 120 -29.65 34.33 28.88
N ALA A 121 -29.41 34.79 27.65
CA ALA A 121 -29.22 36.21 27.34
C ALA A 121 -30.51 36.82 26.79
N PRO A 122 -31.21 37.67 27.56
CA PRO A 122 -32.34 38.42 27.05
C PRO A 122 -31.87 39.62 26.21
N ALA A 123 -32.63 39.96 25.17
CA ALA A 123 -32.38 41.08 24.29
C ALA A 123 -33.67 41.87 24.06
N TYR A 124 -33.52 43.17 23.85
CA TYR A 124 -34.62 44.07 23.48
C TYR A 124 -34.49 44.50 22.02
N ALA A 125 -35.60 44.47 21.30
CA ALA A 125 -35.72 45.07 19.98
C ALA A 125 -36.99 45.92 19.89
N LYS A 126 -36.88 47.03 19.16
CA LYS A 126 -38.04 47.81 18.72
C LYS A 126 -38.62 47.17 17.48
N THR A 127 -39.93 46.96 17.46
CA THR A 127 -40.63 46.37 16.30
C THR A 127 -41.17 47.45 15.37
N SER A 128 -41.52 47.07 14.15
CA SER A 128 -42.28 47.90 13.22
C SER A 128 -43.80 47.87 13.47
N ASP A 129 -44.27 46.99 14.36
CA ASP A 129 -45.68 46.90 14.74
C ASP A 129 -46.00 47.98 15.77
N THR A 130 -46.71 49.01 15.35
CA THR A 130 -47.13 50.13 16.21
C THR A 130 -48.06 49.70 17.36
N SER A 131 -48.69 48.52 17.27
CA SER A 131 -49.50 47.94 18.35
C SER A 131 -48.68 47.08 19.32
N ALA A 132 -47.42 46.78 18.98
CA ALA A 132 -46.50 45.95 19.75
C ALA A 132 -45.05 46.48 19.69
N PRO A 133 -44.81 47.77 19.97
CA PRO A 133 -43.53 48.41 19.63
C PRO A 133 -42.33 47.86 20.42
N GLY A 134 -42.55 47.13 21.52
CA GLY A 134 -41.49 46.46 22.28
C GLY A 134 -41.48 44.94 22.10
N LEU A 135 -40.31 44.36 21.86
CA LEU A 135 -40.06 42.91 21.82
C LEU A 135 -38.91 42.56 22.76
N VAL A 136 -39.14 41.63 23.69
CA VAL A 136 -38.08 40.97 24.45
C VAL A 136 -37.91 39.57 23.91
N SER A 137 -36.70 39.21 23.52
CA SER A 137 -36.32 37.85 23.13
C SER A 137 -35.29 37.28 24.09
N VAL A 138 -35.24 35.96 24.20
CA VAL A 138 -34.31 35.19 25.02
C VAL A 138 -33.73 34.11 24.13
N THR A 139 -32.44 34.23 23.85
CA THR A 139 -31.72 33.23 23.06
C THR A 139 -31.40 32.03 23.96
N PRO A 140 -31.56 30.78 23.46
CA PRO A 140 -31.13 29.60 24.20
C PRO A 140 -29.64 29.65 24.56
N PRO A 141 -29.22 28.94 25.62
CA PRO A 141 -27.81 28.74 25.94
C PRO A 141 -27.03 28.08 24.78
N ALA A 142 -25.70 28.16 24.82
CA ALA A 142 -24.84 27.42 23.89
C ALA A 142 -25.12 25.92 23.98
N GLY A 143 -25.48 25.29 22.86
CA GLY A 143 -25.96 23.90 22.80
C GLY A 143 -27.49 23.75 22.74
N GLY A 144 -28.25 24.85 22.85
CA GLY A 144 -29.71 24.85 22.82
C GLY A 144 -30.34 24.57 24.19
N TRP A 145 -31.67 24.59 24.22
CA TRP A 145 -32.43 24.06 25.35
C TRP A 145 -32.25 22.53 25.45
N ALA A 146 -32.17 21.99 26.67
CA ALA A 146 -32.07 20.54 26.87
C ALA A 146 -33.33 19.82 26.31
N PRO A 147 -33.17 18.77 25.48
CA PRO A 147 -34.30 18.06 24.87
C PRO A 147 -35.28 17.48 25.89
N GLY A 148 -36.58 17.61 25.64
CA GLY A 148 -37.65 17.07 26.47
C GLY A 148 -37.93 17.83 27.77
N HIS A 149 -37.15 18.87 28.09
CA HIS A 149 -37.34 19.71 29.27
C HIS A 149 -38.41 20.79 29.03
N THR A 150 -39.03 21.23 30.12
CA THR A 150 -39.94 22.38 30.17
C THR A 150 -39.21 23.56 30.79
N TYR A 151 -39.23 24.70 30.11
CA TYR A 151 -38.63 25.95 30.59
C TYR A 151 -39.70 26.98 30.90
N ALA A 152 -39.46 27.78 31.93
CA ALA A 152 -40.26 28.96 32.25
C ALA A 152 -39.44 30.22 32.03
N VAL A 153 -39.98 31.19 31.28
CA VAL A 153 -39.39 32.52 31.13
C VAL A 153 -40.24 33.51 31.91
N VAL A 154 -39.58 34.34 32.73
CA VAL A 154 -40.23 35.22 33.69
C VAL A 154 -39.71 36.64 33.51
N VAL A 155 -40.62 37.55 33.14
CA VAL A 155 -40.36 38.98 33.02
C VAL A 155 -40.78 39.66 34.32
N ILE A 156 -39.80 40.25 34.99
CA ILE A 156 -39.97 40.98 36.24
C ILE A 156 -40.14 42.45 35.90
N GLY A 157 -41.29 43.02 36.25
CA GLY A 157 -41.60 44.44 36.23
C GLY A 157 -41.43 45.09 37.61
N GLY A 158 -42.19 46.14 37.88
CA GLY A 158 -42.08 46.92 39.12
C GLY A 158 -40.87 47.87 39.14
N ALA A 159 -40.57 48.46 40.30
CA ALA A 159 -39.58 49.55 40.42
C ALA A 159 -38.14 49.13 40.09
N SER A 160 -37.81 47.84 40.22
CA SER A 160 -36.46 47.28 39.95
C SER A 160 -36.45 46.30 38.75
N GLY A 161 -37.55 46.22 38.00
CA GLY A 161 -37.69 45.31 36.86
C GLY A 161 -37.42 45.97 35.51
N VAL A 162 -37.95 45.36 34.45
CA VAL A 162 -38.00 45.95 33.11
C VAL A 162 -38.81 47.24 33.14
N GLN A 163 -38.33 48.29 32.47
CA GLN A 163 -38.93 49.62 32.44
C GLN A 163 -39.07 50.15 31.02
N GLY A 164 -40.02 51.04 30.80
CA GLY A 164 -40.18 51.84 29.58
C GLY A 164 -39.18 52.98 29.47
N GLY A 165 -39.19 53.67 28.32
CA GLY A 165 -38.54 54.97 28.19
C GLY A 165 -38.99 55.93 29.31
N ASN A 166 -38.04 56.67 29.90
CA ASN A 166 -38.23 57.58 31.05
C ASN A 166 -38.68 56.92 32.37
N GLY A 167 -38.48 55.60 32.55
CA GLY A 167 -38.79 54.90 33.81
C GLY A 167 -40.25 54.49 33.97
N THR A 168 -41.02 54.48 32.86
CA THR A 168 -42.42 54.03 32.84
C THR A 168 -42.53 52.58 33.33
N GLN A 169 -43.47 52.30 34.24
CA GLN A 169 -43.60 50.98 34.84
C GLN A 169 -44.14 49.94 33.83
N VAL A 170 -43.54 48.75 33.82
CA VAL A 170 -44.05 47.58 33.09
C VAL A 170 -44.91 46.72 34.02
N VAL A 171 -46.13 46.41 33.57
CA VAL A 171 -47.11 45.59 34.29
C VAL A 171 -47.64 44.47 33.39
N GLY A 172 -48.29 43.46 33.99
CA GLY A 172 -48.97 42.42 33.22
C GLY A 172 -50.35 42.84 32.72
N SER A 173 -50.86 42.13 31.72
CA SER A 173 -52.24 42.31 31.24
C SER A 173 -53.30 42.03 32.32
N ALA A 174 -54.53 42.50 32.09
CA ALA A 174 -55.65 42.19 32.97
C ALA A 174 -55.87 40.66 33.14
N THR A 175 -55.71 39.91 32.04
CA THR A 175 -55.75 38.44 32.04
C THR A 175 -54.64 37.85 32.92
N TRP A 176 -53.41 38.36 32.80
CA TRP A 176 -52.28 37.91 33.61
C TRP A 176 -52.48 38.18 35.10
N ALA A 177 -53.16 39.28 35.46
CA ALA A 177 -53.47 39.61 36.84
C ALA A 177 -54.32 38.54 37.56
N PHE A 178 -55.24 37.89 36.84
CA PHE A 178 -56.00 36.75 37.36
C PHE A 178 -55.14 35.48 37.49
N ILE A 179 -54.30 35.20 36.49
CA ILE A 179 -53.42 34.02 36.45
C ILE A 179 -52.37 34.03 37.56
N ARG A 180 -51.83 35.21 37.90
CA ARG A 180 -50.85 35.35 38.99
C ARG A 180 -51.47 35.42 40.39
N ASN A 181 -52.79 35.25 40.54
CA ASN A 181 -53.43 35.27 41.85
C ASN A 181 -53.08 34.00 42.67
N LYS A 182 -52.91 34.16 43.99
CA LYS A 182 -52.68 33.04 44.92
C LYS A 182 -53.96 32.26 45.20
N ASN A 183 -55.08 32.95 45.24
CA ASN A 183 -56.39 32.38 45.56
C ASN A 183 -57.04 31.82 44.30
N SER A 184 -57.84 30.76 44.47
CA SER A 184 -58.68 30.18 43.41
C SER A 184 -59.63 31.23 42.84
N LEU A 185 -59.79 31.23 41.52
CA LEU A 185 -60.78 32.03 40.82
C LEU A 185 -62.17 31.37 40.82
N LEU A 186 -62.27 30.14 41.33
CA LEU A 186 -63.50 29.40 41.52
C LEU A 186 -63.79 29.16 43.01
N LYS A 187 -65.06 29.18 43.35
CA LYS A 187 -65.60 28.68 44.61
C LYS A 187 -66.46 27.46 44.29
N CYS A 188 -66.09 26.29 44.80
CA CYS A 188 -66.77 25.04 44.51
C CYS A 188 -67.42 24.45 45.76
N GLU A 189 -68.67 24.00 45.64
CA GLU A 189 -69.37 23.18 46.63
C GLU A 189 -69.68 21.81 46.00
N GLY A 190 -68.86 20.80 46.31
CA GLY A 190 -68.91 19.51 45.61
C GLY A 190 -68.40 19.61 44.17
N THR A 191 -69.20 19.15 43.20
CA THR A 191 -68.87 19.21 41.75
C THR A 191 -69.38 20.47 41.06
N VAL A 192 -70.08 21.36 41.76
CA VAL A 192 -70.61 22.61 41.21
C VAL A 192 -69.70 23.75 41.62
N CYS A 193 -69.18 24.49 40.64
CA CYS A 193 -68.29 25.62 40.83
C CYS A 193 -68.93 26.90 40.28
N GLU A 194 -68.71 28.03 40.96
CA GLU A 194 -69.04 29.37 40.50
C GLU A 194 -67.78 30.27 40.54
N THR A 195 -67.79 31.39 39.81
CA THR A 195 -66.68 32.37 39.88
C THR A 195 -66.54 32.94 41.29
N ALA A 196 -65.30 33.03 41.80
CA ALA A 196 -64.99 33.59 43.12
C ALA A 196 -64.88 35.14 43.12
N THR A 197 -65.02 35.78 41.95
CA THR A 197 -64.92 37.23 41.81
C THR A 197 -65.80 37.75 40.68
N GLU A 198 -66.48 38.89 40.91
CA GLU A 198 -67.27 39.59 39.89
C GLU A 198 -66.39 40.35 38.88
N LEU A 199 -65.07 40.44 39.12
CA LEU A 199 -64.13 41.20 38.29
C LEU A 199 -63.85 40.53 36.93
N ILE A 200 -64.24 39.27 36.74
CA ILE A 200 -64.09 38.59 35.45
C ILE A 200 -65.14 39.16 34.48
N PRO A 201 -64.71 39.76 33.35
CA PRO A 201 -65.64 40.43 32.44
C PRO A 201 -66.52 39.43 31.68
N SER A 202 -67.80 39.77 31.54
CA SER A 202 -68.76 39.05 30.70
C SER A 202 -69.30 39.94 29.60
N ASP A 203 -69.46 39.36 28.41
CA ASP A 203 -70.07 40.02 27.26
C ASP A 203 -71.60 40.07 27.38
N ILE A 204 -72.16 39.32 28.35
CA ILE A 204 -73.59 39.24 28.65
C ILE A 204 -73.92 40.25 29.75
N LYS A 205 -74.58 41.34 29.38
CA LYS A 205 -74.91 42.44 30.31
C LYS A 205 -76.31 42.31 30.94
N ASP A 206 -77.25 41.70 30.22
CA ASP A 206 -78.69 41.84 30.51
C ASP A 206 -79.34 40.59 31.15
N ASP A 207 -78.61 39.48 31.31
CA ASP A 207 -79.08 38.23 31.94
C ASP A 207 -78.08 37.79 33.03
N ALA A 208 -78.49 37.91 34.30
CA ALA A 208 -77.61 37.63 35.43
C ALA A 208 -77.20 36.15 35.54
N ALA A 209 -78.07 35.22 35.14
CA ALA A 209 -77.78 33.79 35.21
C ALA A 209 -76.80 33.38 34.11
N LYS A 210 -77.02 33.84 32.87
CA LYS A 210 -76.09 33.59 31.75
C LYS A 210 -74.76 34.34 31.92
N ARG A 211 -74.80 35.54 32.51
CA ARG A 211 -73.58 36.28 32.88
C ARG A 211 -72.76 35.49 33.89
N LEU A 212 -73.39 34.96 34.94
CA LEU A 212 -72.70 34.14 35.94
C LEU A 212 -72.14 32.84 35.32
N GLU A 213 -72.88 32.22 34.41
CA GLU A 213 -72.42 31.05 33.64
C GLU A 213 -71.20 31.37 32.77
N ASP A 214 -71.24 32.47 32.00
CA ASP A 214 -70.11 32.96 31.19
C ASP A 214 -68.90 33.33 32.06
N GLN A 215 -69.10 34.05 33.16
CA GLN A 215 -68.03 34.38 34.11
C GLN A 215 -67.44 33.13 34.75
N THR A 216 -68.26 32.13 35.07
CA THR A 216 -67.82 30.84 35.64
C THR A 216 -67.05 30.02 34.61
N ALA A 217 -67.47 30.02 33.34
CA ALA A 217 -66.74 29.38 32.26
C ALA A 217 -65.37 30.03 32.02
N LYS A 218 -65.31 31.38 31.99
CA LYS A 218 -64.07 32.16 31.90
C LYS A 218 -63.18 31.96 33.14
N ALA A 219 -63.75 31.93 34.34
CA ALA A 219 -63.05 31.64 35.58
C ALA A 219 -62.45 30.22 35.57
N THR A 220 -63.16 29.24 35.03
CA THR A 220 -62.67 27.86 34.89
C THR A 220 -61.49 27.76 33.92
N LEU A 221 -61.51 28.51 32.82
CA LEU A 221 -60.38 28.63 31.90
C LEU A 221 -59.17 29.30 32.58
N LEU A 222 -59.37 30.43 33.25
CA LEU A 222 -58.32 31.16 33.96
C LEU A 222 -57.75 30.38 35.14
N GLU A 223 -58.58 29.60 35.86
CA GLU A 223 -58.15 28.78 37.00
C GLU A 223 -57.23 27.65 36.54
N ARG A 224 -57.49 27.05 35.37
CA ARG A 224 -56.57 26.07 34.76
C ARG A 224 -55.21 26.69 34.48
N LEU A 225 -55.18 27.90 33.92
CA LEU A 225 -53.92 28.63 33.69
C LEU A 225 -53.23 29.03 35.00
N ARG A 226 -54.00 29.48 36.00
CA ARG A 226 -53.49 29.84 37.33
C ARG A 226 -52.81 28.64 38.01
N LEU A 227 -53.42 27.46 37.92
CA LEU A 227 -52.86 26.21 38.44
C LEU A 227 -51.63 25.76 37.65
N HIS A 228 -51.66 25.88 36.32
CA HIS A 228 -50.52 25.54 35.45
C HIS A 228 -49.25 26.33 35.81
N TYR A 229 -49.38 27.64 36.04
CA TYR A 229 -48.24 28.51 36.38
C TYR A 229 -47.93 28.59 37.88
N LYS A 230 -48.75 27.96 38.74
CA LYS A 230 -48.67 28.14 40.20
C LYS A 230 -47.28 27.83 40.75
N ASP A 231 -46.74 26.67 40.41
CA ASP A 231 -45.48 26.19 40.99
C ASP A 231 -44.30 27.09 40.59
N THR A 232 -44.22 27.46 39.31
CA THR A 232 -43.21 28.40 38.81
C THR A 232 -43.30 29.76 39.50
N LEU A 233 -44.51 30.31 39.65
CA LEU A 233 -44.71 31.60 40.30
C LEU A 233 -44.36 31.56 41.79
N ASP A 234 -44.62 30.44 42.48
CA ASP A 234 -44.25 30.25 43.88
C ASP A 234 -42.72 30.15 44.05
N VAL A 235 -42.02 29.48 43.13
CA VAL A 235 -40.55 29.45 43.11
C VAL A 235 -39.95 30.83 42.87
N VAL A 236 -40.50 31.59 41.92
CA VAL A 236 -40.05 32.96 41.63
C VAL A 236 -40.27 33.85 42.86
N GLU A 237 -41.41 33.72 43.53
CA GLU A 237 -41.69 34.48 44.76
C GLU A 237 -40.74 34.13 45.90
N ALA A 238 -40.44 32.83 46.09
CA ALA A 238 -39.44 32.37 47.05
C ALA A 238 -38.02 32.90 46.73
N SER A 239 -37.74 33.25 45.47
CA SER A 239 -36.48 33.88 45.04
C SER A 239 -36.40 35.40 45.32
N GLY A 240 -37.40 35.97 46.00
CA GLY A 240 -37.41 37.37 46.43
C GLY A 240 -38.09 38.35 45.47
N VAL A 241 -38.83 37.87 44.47
CA VAL A 241 -39.61 38.72 43.55
C VAL A 241 -41.07 38.73 43.97
N ALA A 242 -41.64 39.88 44.31
CA ALA A 242 -43.05 39.94 44.69
C ALA A 242 -43.95 39.48 43.52
N ARG A 243 -44.99 38.69 43.81
CA ARG A 243 -45.89 38.16 42.77
C ARG A 243 -46.59 39.26 41.94
N THR A 244 -46.76 40.44 42.53
CA THR A 244 -47.27 41.65 41.87
C THR A 244 -46.30 42.28 40.88
N ASP A 245 -45.00 42.02 41.04
CA ASP A 245 -43.94 42.51 40.15
C ASP A 245 -43.66 41.55 39.00
N ILE A 246 -44.26 40.35 38.97
CA ILE A 246 -44.18 39.46 37.82
C ILE A 246 -45.11 40.00 36.73
N ALA A 247 -44.52 40.68 35.74
CA ALA A 247 -45.24 41.29 34.63
C ALA A 247 -45.74 40.22 33.64
N LEU A 248 -44.96 39.16 33.42
CA LEU A 248 -45.37 38.03 32.60
C LEU A 248 -44.52 36.80 32.93
N ALA A 249 -45.12 35.62 32.88
CA ALA A 249 -44.39 34.36 32.82
C ALA A 249 -45.05 33.44 31.79
N TRP A 250 -44.27 32.58 31.15
CA TRP A 250 -44.80 31.54 30.30
C TRP A 250 -43.89 30.33 30.34
N THR A 251 -44.44 29.17 30.00
CA THR A 251 -43.70 27.92 29.91
C THR A 251 -43.73 27.41 28.48
N PHE A 252 -42.69 26.69 28.10
CA PHE A 252 -42.67 25.91 26.88
C PHE A 252 -41.85 24.64 27.08
N ARG A 253 -42.36 23.52 26.56
CA ARG A 253 -41.66 22.25 26.46
C ARG A 253 -40.83 22.20 25.19
N THR A 254 -39.65 21.61 25.28
CA THR A 254 -38.79 21.31 24.14
C THR A 254 -38.99 19.89 23.65
N VAL A 255 -38.75 19.66 22.36
CA VAL A 255 -38.93 18.36 21.71
C VAL A 255 -38.15 17.26 22.45
N GLY A 256 -38.84 16.17 22.79
CA GLY A 256 -38.29 14.98 23.46
C GLY A 256 -38.23 13.74 22.58
N GLN A 257 -38.85 13.79 21.38
CA GLN A 257 -38.77 12.73 20.38
C GLN A 257 -37.32 12.48 19.91
N PRO A 258 -36.94 11.23 19.57
CA PRO A 258 -35.69 10.96 18.89
C PRO A 258 -35.61 11.72 17.57
N ARG A 259 -34.43 12.28 17.27
CA ARG A 259 -34.18 13.09 16.08
C ARG A 259 -32.95 12.64 15.32
N LEU A 260 -33.07 12.51 14.01
CA LEU A 260 -31.92 12.25 13.15
C LEU A 260 -31.11 13.54 13.00
N VAL A 261 -29.81 13.44 13.30
CA VAL A 261 -28.91 14.59 13.31
C VAL A 261 -28.58 15.00 11.88
N PHE A 262 -28.92 16.24 11.54
CA PHE A 262 -28.53 16.89 10.30
C PHE A 262 -28.42 18.40 10.54
N ASP A 263 -27.19 18.87 10.67
CA ASP A 263 -26.80 20.26 10.83
C ASP A 263 -25.53 20.53 10.00
N PRO A 264 -25.68 20.85 8.71
CA PRO A 264 -24.54 21.13 7.83
C PRO A 264 -23.88 22.49 8.11
N ALA A 265 -24.53 23.38 8.87
CA ALA A 265 -24.01 24.71 9.22
C ALA A 265 -23.29 24.73 10.58
N GLY A 266 -23.38 23.63 11.34
CA GLY A 266 -22.66 23.44 12.60
C GLY A 266 -21.14 23.54 12.43
N SER A 267 -20.44 23.78 13.54
CA SER A 267 -18.97 23.85 13.59
C SER A 267 -18.46 22.92 14.71
N PRO A 268 -18.01 21.68 14.39
CA PRO A 268 -17.96 21.07 13.06
C PRO A 268 -19.35 20.63 12.54
N PRO A 269 -19.56 20.55 11.22
CA PRO A 269 -20.83 20.09 10.63
C PRO A 269 -21.22 18.70 11.14
N GLN A 270 -22.51 18.53 11.47
CA GLN A 270 -23.05 17.26 11.96
C GLN A 270 -24.01 16.68 10.91
N VAL A 271 -23.50 15.85 10.01
CA VAL A 271 -24.28 15.19 8.97
C VAL A 271 -24.01 13.68 8.99
N PRO A 272 -24.92 12.85 8.42
CA PRO A 272 -24.64 11.42 8.23
C PRO A 272 -23.33 11.19 7.50
N THR A 273 -22.68 10.05 7.72
CA THR A 273 -21.42 9.69 7.05
C THR A 273 -21.57 8.32 6.39
N PRO A 274 -21.07 8.09 5.16
CA PRO A 274 -20.53 9.08 4.24
C PRO A 274 -21.62 10.01 3.69
N ASN A 275 -21.23 11.20 3.23
CA ASN A 275 -22.16 12.20 2.67
C ASN A 275 -21.43 13.15 1.71
N ASP A 276 -22.00 13.34 0.51
CA ASP A 276 -21.45 14.21 -0.54
C ASP A 276 -21.30 15.68 -0.12
N LEU A 277 -21.97 16.12 0.96
CA LEU A 277 -21.74 17.45 1.54
C LEU A 277 -20.30 17.63 2.05
N ALA A 278 -19.59 16.55 2.34
CA ALA A 278 -18.19 16.60 2.68
C ALA A 278 -17.26 16.58 1.46
N ILE A 279 -17.77 16.58 0.22
CA ILE A 279 -16.93 16.70 -0.99
C ILE A 279 -16.75 18.18 -1.32
N ASP A 280 -15.49 18.64 -1.36
CA ASP A 280 -15.17 20.01 -1.76
C ASP A 280 -15.39 20.17 -3.27
N ARG A 281 -16.33 21.05 -3.65
CA ARG A 281 -16.71 21.24 -5.05
C ARG A 281 -15.59 21.84 -5.91
N THR A 282 -14.55 22.41 -5.31
CA THR A 282 -13.42 23.01 -6.03
C THR A 282 -12.40 21.95 -6.41
N THR A 283 -12.09 21.05 -5.48
CA THR A 283 -11.06 20.02 -5.67
C THR A 283 -11.65 18.69 -6.15
N GLY A 284 -12.95 18.48 -5.96
CA GLY A 284 -13.62 17.20 -6.19
C GLY A 284 -13.25 16.13 -5.16
N LYS A 285 -12.55 16.48 -4.07
CA LYS A 285 -12.07 15.54 -3.04
C LYS A 285 -12.88 15.62 -1.77
N VAL A 286 -12.92 14.52 -1.02
CA VAL A 286 -13.49 14.49 0.32
C VAL A 286 -12.73 15.46 1.22
N LYS A 287 -13.48 16.12 2.10
CA LYS A 287 -13.05 17.11 3.09
C LYS A 287 -13.76 16.79 4.40
N ALA A 288 -13.52 15.59 4.88
CA ALA A 288 -14.00 15.15 6.18
C ALA A 288 -13.30 15.98 7.28
N PRO A 289 -14.05 16.52 8.26
CA PRO A 289 -13.47 17.23 9.38
C PRO A 289 -12.60 16.30 10.22
N VAL A 290 -11.48 16.83 10.71
CA VAL A 290 -10.55 16.10 11.59
C VAL A 290 -10.95 16.37 13.03
N ASP A 291 -11.36 15.34 13.77
CA ASP A 291 -11.67 15.43 15.18
C ASP A 291 -10.38 15.52 16.01
N PRO A 292 -10.07 16.64 16.67
CA PRO A 292 -8.84 16.81 17.45
C PRO A 292 -8.79 15.91 18.70
N THR A 293 -9.93 15.33 19.11
CA THR A 293 -10.02 14.41 20.25
C THR A 293 -9.80 12.95 19.86
N SER A 294 -9.80 12.65 18.56
CA SER A 294 -9.53 11.31 18.05
C SER A 294 -8.04 10.95 18.13
N SER A 295 -7.70 9.66 18.04
CA SER A 295 -6.29 9.23 18.06
C SER A 295 -5.47 9.86 16.93
N ALA A 296 -4.16 9.97 17.09
CA ALA A 296 -3.29 10.49 16.04
C ALA A 296 -3.37 9.67 14.73
N ALA A 297 -3.55 8.34 14.84
CA ALA A 297 -3.75 7.48 13.68
C ALA A 297 -5.08 7.74 12.97
N GLN A 298 -6.15 8.03 13.71
CA GLN A 298 -7.45 8.39 13.14
C GLN A 298 -7.37 9.74 12.41
N GLN A 299 -6.73 10.74 13.02
CA GLN A 299 -6.52 12.06 12.40
C GLN A 299 -5.69 11.95 11.11
N GLU A 300 -4.63 11.15 11.15
CA GLU A 300 -3.77 10.86 9.99
C GLU A 300 -4.56 10.13 8.90
N PHE A 301 -5.32 9.08 9.24
CA PHE A 301 -6.14 8.35 8.26
C PHE A 301 -7.16 9.25 7.56
N THR A 302 -7.81 10.15 8.31
CA THR A 302 -8.72 11.14 7.71
C THR A 302 -7.99 12.11 6.79
N THR A 303 -6.86 12.66 7.23
CA THR A 303 -6.15 13.71 6.50
C THR A 303 -5.40 13.17 5.28
N ASP A 304 -4.67 12.07 5.44
CA ASP A 304 -3.71 11.58 4.47
C ASP A 304 -4.33 10.56 3.51
N TYR A 305 -5.45 9.92 3.87
CA TYR A 305 -6.17 8.98 3.01
C TYR A 305 -7.54 9.49 2.60
N LEU A 306 -8.49 9.59 3.55
CA LEU A 306 -9.89 9.90 3.20
C LEU A 306 -10.01 11.20 2.41
N ASN A 307 -9.33 12.27 2.85
CA ASN A 307 -9.37 13.57 2.20
C ASN A 307 -8.58 13.65 0.87
N THR A 308 -7.96 12.54 0.44
CA THR A 308 -7.30 12.44 -0.87
C THR A 308 -8.19 11.81 -1.95
N LEU A 309 -9.29 11.18 -1.53
CA LEU A 309 -10.22 10.47 -2.40
C LEU A 309 -11.26 11.42 -3.02
N ASN A 310 -11.76 11.08 -4.20
CA ASN A 310 -12.86 11.81 -4.86
C ASN A 310 -14.26 11.26 -4.59
N GLY A 311 -14.34 10.26 -3.72
CA GLY A 311 -15.56 9.65 -3.22
C GLY A 311 -15.21 8.83 -1.99
N PHE A 312 -16.23 8.23 -1.38
CA PHE A 312 -16.03 7.44 -0.17
C PHE A 312 -15.60 6.01 -0.49
N PRO A 313 -14.80 5.35 0.39
CA PRO A 313 -14.40 3.97 0.19
C PRO A 313 -15.60 3.05 -0.03
N VAL A 314 -15.46 2.09 -0.94
CA VAL A 314 -16.56 1.15 -1.28
C VAL A 314 -17.01 0.29 -0.11
N SER A 315 -16.19 0.14 0.93
CA SER A 315 -16.51 -0.61 2.15
C SER A 315 -17.09 0.25 3.28
N ALA A 316 -17.33 1.55 3.05
CA ALA A 316 -17.81 2.46 4.09
C ALA A 316 -19.20 2.05 4.61
N VAL A 317 -19.36 1.95 5.92
CA VAL A 317 -20.69 1.78 6.54
C VAL A 317 -21.36 3.14 6.63
N ALA A 318 -22.57 3.26 6.07
CA ALA A 318 -23.32 4.50 6.18
C ALA A 318 -24.00 4.58 7.56
N GLU A 319 -23.91 5.74 8.20
CA GLU A 319 -24.33 5.96 9.58
C GLU A 319 -25.06 7.30 9.70
N ALA A 320 -26.22 7.26 10.38
CA ALA A 320 -26.95 8.45 10.80
C ALA A 320 -27.11 8.43 12.32
N LYS A 321 -26.57 9.44 12.99
CA LYS A 321 -26.68 9.62 14.45
C LYS A 321 -28.05 10.12 14.86
N ILE A 322 -28.46 9.73 16.07
CA ILE A 322 -29.73 10.12 16.68
C ILE A 322 -29.44 10.94 17.94
N SER A 323 -30.10 12.10 18.05
CA SER A 323 -30.11 12.92 19.26
C SER A 323 -31.44 12.76 19.99
N GLY A 324 -31.38 12.59 21.32
CA GLY A 324 -32.56 12.39 22.17
C GLY A 324 -33.21 11.01 21.99
N GLY A 325 -33.75 10.45 23.07
CA GLY A 325 -34.47 9.17 23.07
C GLY A 325 -33.74 7.97 22.42
N ALA A 326 -34.42 6.83 22.34
CA ALA A 326 -33.97 5.65 21.62
C ALA A 326 -35.00 5.26 20.55
N LEU A 327 -34.56 4.60 19.48
CA LEU A 327 -35.46 4.01 18.49
C LEU A 327 -35.97 2.64 18.91
N ASP A 328 -37.11 2.23 18.38
CA ASP A 328 -37.56 0.84 18.44
C ASP A 328 -36.80 0.01 17.39
N PRO A 329 -35.93 -0.93 17.81
CA PRO A 329 -35.14 -1.72 16.87
C PRO A 329 -35.98 -2.53 15.88
N ALA A 330 -37.20 -2.94 16.25
CA ALA A 330 -38.09 -3.73 15.38
C ALA A 330 -38.58 -2.92 14.16
N THR A 331 -38.54 -1.59 14.25
CA THR A 331 -38.99 -0.68 13.20
C THR A 331 -37.87 -0.18 12.31
N VAL A 332 -36.62 -0.61 12.53
CA VAL A 332 -35.45 -0.23 11.71
C VAL A 332 -35.12 -1.41 10.78
N ASN A 333 -35.59 -1.33 9.54
CA ASN A 333 -35.49 -2.39 8.53
C ASN A 333 -35.51 -1.82 7.10
N ASP A 334 -35.45 -2.70 6.11
CA ASP A 334 -35.44 -2.40 4.66
C ASP A 334 -36.69 -1.69 4.13
N MET A 335 -37.84 -1.82 4.80
CA MET A 335 -39.06 -1.08 4.43
C MET A 335 -39.09 0.36 4.96
N THR A 336 -38.31 0.66 6.00
CA THR A 336 -38.34 1.94 6.73
C THR A 336 -37.07 2.76 6.53
N VAL A 337 -35.98 2.12 6.14
CA VAL A 337 -34.72 2.73 5.72
C VAL A 337 -34.47 2.32 4.27
N LEU A 338 -34.77 3.22 3.35
CA LEU A 338 -34.65 2.97 1.92
C LEU A 338 -33.24 3.30 1.44
N VAL A 339 -32.64 2.40 0.65
CA VAL A 339 -31.39 2.64 -0.04
C VAL A 339 -31.67 2.62 -1.55
N ALA A 340 -31.55 3.78 -2.20
CA ALA A 340 -31.77 3.92 -3.63
C ALA A 340 -30.44 4.20 -4.35
N GLN A 341 -30.15 3.44 -5.40
CA GLN A 341 -29.01 3.73 -6.27
C GLN A 341 -29.40 4.79 -7.30
N LEU A 342 -28.69 5.91 -7.30
CA LEU A 342 -28.94 7.05 -8.20
C LEU A 342 -28.17 6.94 -9.52
N SER A 343 -27.00 6.29 -9.51
CA SER A 343 -26.18 6.05 -10.71
C SER A 343 -25.22 4.88 -10.53
N GLY A 344 -24.71 4.36 -11.66
CA GLY A 344 -23.79 3.22 -11.69
C GLY A 344 -24.48 1.90 -12.07
N SER A 345 -23.70 0.82 -12.21
CA SER A 345 -24.22 -0.55 -12.44
C SER A 345 -25.01 -1.04 -11.22
N GLU A 346 -26.00 -1.93 -11.38
CA GLU A 346 -26.81 -2.45 -10.27
C GLU A 346 -25.99 -3.05 -9.12
N LEU A 347 -26.48 -2.89 -7.89
CA LEU A 347 -25.91 -3.48 -6.68
C LEU A 347 -26.34 -4.95 -6.57
N THR A 348 -25.38 -5.82 -6.25
CA THR A 348 -25.63 -7.25 -6.08
C THR A 348 -25.92 -7.54 -4.62
N GLY A 349 -27.17 -7.89 -4.30
CA GLY A 349 -27.65 -8.15 -2.94
C GLY A 349 -28.12 -6.88 -2.22
N ASP A 350 -28.71 -7.07 -1.05
CA ASP A 350 -29.35 -6.00 -0.29
C ASP A 350 -28.44 -5.47 0.84
N PRO A 351 -28.39 -4.15 1.07
CA PRO A 351 -27.69 -3.57 2.21
C PRO A 351 -28.21 -4.09 3.55
N VAL A 352 -27.31 -4.23 4.52
CA VAL A 352 -27.68 -4.68 5.87
C VAL A 352 -27.97 -3.46 6.74
N ILE A 353 -29.23 -3.30 7.13
CA ILE A 353 -29.71 -2.21 7.97
C ILE A 353 -29.76 -2.66 9.42
N SER A 354 -29.25 -1.84 10.33
CA SER A 354 -29.21 -2.13 11.77
C SER A 354 -29.29 -0.86 12.60
N TYR A 355 -29.69 -1.01 13.87
CA TYR A 355 -29.68 0.06 14.86
C TYR A 355 -28.71 -0.29 16.00
N ASP A 356 -27.71 0.57 16.19
CA ASP A 356 -26.74 0.47 17.28
C ASP A 356 -27.24 1.30 18.46
N ALA A 357 -27.83 0.64 19.45
CA ALA A 357 -28.37 1.30 20.64
C ALA A 357 -27.29 1.93 21.54
N THR A 358 -26.02 1.49 21.44
CA THR A 358 -24.91 2.05 22.24
C THR A 358 -24.42 3.35 21.63
N ALA A 359 -24.24 3.36 20.31
CA ALA A 359 -23.88 4.57 19.57
C ALA A 359 -25.07 5.50 19.29
N ASN A 360 -26.30 5.03 19.57
CA ASN A 360 -27.56 5.67 19.20
C ASN A 360 -27.56 6.10 17.72
N SER A 361 -27.35 5.13 16.81
CA SER A 361 -27.19 5.39 15.38
C SER A 361 -27.82 4.30 14.52
N ILE A 362 -28.35 4.67 13.34
CA ILE A 362 -28.72 3.71 12.28
C ILE A 362 -27.49 3.45 11.43
N LYS A 363 -27.15 2.17 11.19
CA LYS A 363 -26.03 1.73 10.37
C LYS A 363 -26.52 0.92 9.17
N ILE A 364 -25.97 1.23 8.00
CA ILE A 364 -26.27 0.57 6.72
C ILE A 364 -24.95 0.08 6.15
N ALA A 365 -24.72 -1.24 6.24
CA ALA A 365 -23.54 -1.87 5.68
C ALA A 365 -23.78 -2.32 4.23
N PRO A 366 -22.77 -2.21 3.35
CA PRO A 366 -22.91 -2.66 1.97
C PRO A 366 -23.13 -4.18 1.86
N PRO A 367 -23.92 -4.63 0.87
CA PRO A 367 -24.07 -6.06 0.59
C PRO A 367 -22.73 -6.70 0.23
N GLY A 368 -22.43 -7.86 0.82
CA GLY A 368 -21.16 -8.57 0.58
C GLY A 368 -19.91 -7.77 0.94
N GLY A 369 -20.04 -6.64 1.66
CA GLY A 369 -18.93 -5.78 2.07
C GLY A 369 -18.52 -4.70 1.06
N THR A 370 -19.24 -4.49 -0.05
CA THR A 370 -18.90 -3.45 -1.03
C THR A 370 -20.11 -2.74 -1.65
N TRP A 371 -20.05 -1.42 -1.74
CA TRP A 371 -20.96 -0.58 -2.51
C TRP A 371 -20.63 -0.55 -4.01
N GLY A 372 -19.45 -1.04 -4.42
CA GLY A 372 -18.92 -0.90 -5.77
C GLY A 372 -18.42 0.51 -6.11
N LYS A 373 -17.45 0.61 -7.03
CA LYS A 373 -16.87 1.89 -7.48
C LYS A 373 -17.78 2.64 -8.44
N THR A 374 -17.58 3.96 -8.53
CA THR A 374 -18.28 4.85 -9.47
C THR A 374 -19.82 4.79 -9.33
N ARG A 375 -20.32 4.78 -8.09
CA ARG A 375 -21.75 4.72 -7.80
C ARG A 375 -22.18 5.87 -6.91
N LYS A 376 -23.48 6.18 -6.97
CA LYS A 376 -24.10 7.18 -6.10
C LYS A 376 -25.34 6.60 -5.46
N PHE A 377 -25.47 6.79 -4.15
CA PHE A 377 -26.57 6.26 -3.36
C PHE A 377 -27.32 7.38 -2.65
N ALA A 378 -28.59 7.14 -2.40
CA ALA A 378 -29.46 7.89 -1.52
C ALA A 378 -29.91 6.97 -0.39
N VAL A 379 -29.77 7.42 0.86
CA VAL A 379 -30.33 6.70 2.01
C VAL A 379 -31.39 7.58 2.63
N ALA A 380 -32.63 7.07 2.69
CA ALA A 380 -33.77 7.77 3.25
C ALA A 380 -34.31 7.01 4.45
N VAL A 381 -34.40 7.68 5.60
CA VAL A 381 -35.09 7.16 6.78
C VAL A 381 -36.50 7.72 6.80
N LEU A 382 -37.48 6.83 6.78
CA LEU A 382 -38.89 7.18 6.81
C LEU A 382 -39.38 7.31 8.26
N ASN A 383 -40.26 8.27 8.54
CA ASN A 383 -41.07 8.34 9.75
C ASN A 383 -42.56 8.17 9.41
N GLY A 384 -43.42 8.41 10.40
CA GLY A 384 -44.86 8.19 10.30
C GLY A 384 -45.27 6.85 10.87
N LYS A 385 -46.55 6.50 10.71
CA LYS A 385 -47.14 5.27 11.27
C LYS A 385 -46.46 3.99 10.77
N ASN A 386 -45.93 4.02 9.55
CA ASN A 386 -45.26 2.89 8.91
C ASN A 386 -43.74 3.12 8.76
N GLY A 387 -43.18 4.16 9.40
CA GLY A 387 -41.76 4.45 9.37
C GLY A 387 -41.05 3.97 10.64
N VAL A 388 -39.81 4.40 10.82
CA VAL A 388 -39.04 4.19 12.05
C VAL A 388 -39.76 4.86 13.22
N GLN A 389 -39.87 4.15 14.34
CA GLN A 389 -40.56 4.61 15.54
C GLN A 389 -39.62 4.78 16.73
N ARG A 390 -40.05 5.60 17.68
CA ARG A 390 -39.44 5.74 19.00
C ARG A 390 -39.64 4.46 19.82
N ALA A 391 -38.67 4.12 20.69
CA ALA A 391 -38.83 3.10 21.71
C ALA A 391 -40.03 3.42 22.63
N GLY A 392 -41.01 2.51 22.68
CA GLY A 392 -42.29 2.72 23.36
C GLY A 392 -43.42 3.26 22.48
N GLY A 393 -43.18 3.40 21.16
CA GLY A 393 -44.14 3.89 20.18
C GLY A 393 -44.11 5.41 20.01
N GLY A 394 -44.41 5.88 18.81
CA GLY A 394 -44.45 7.30 18.46
C GLY A 394 -43.48 7.70 17.35
N LEU A 395 -43.58 8.95 16.91
CA LEU A 395 -42.86 9.46 15.75
C LEU A 395 -41.40 9.82 16.06
N VAL A 396 -40.55 9.62 15.05
CA VAL A 396 -39.19 10.18 14.98
C VAL A 396 -39.27 11.51 14.26
N ALA A 397 -38.70 12.55 14.84
CA ALA A 397 -38.71 13.89 14.28
C ALA A 397 -37.48 14.15 13.39
N PRO A 398 -37.61 14.93 12.29
CA PRO A 398 -36.46 15.42 11.56
C PRO A 398 -35.71 16.50 12.34
N SER A 399 -34.48 16.81 11.93
CA SER A 399 -33.80 18.03 12.40
C SER A 399 -34.48 19.28 11.84
N ASP A 400 -34.27 20.44 12.47
CA ASP A 400 -34.86 21.72 12.03
C ASP A 400 -34.37 22.06 10.62
N ALA A 401 -33.06 21.89 10.38
CA ALA A 401 -32.46 22.13 9.08
C ALA A 401 -33.00 21.15 8.02
N TRP A 402 -33.16 19.87 8.36
CA TRP A 402 -33.71 18.89 7.41
C TRP A 402 -35.18 19.17 7.06
N ALA A 403 -35.98 19.60 8.05
CA ALA A 403 -37.37 19.99 7.81
C ALA A 403 -37.49 21.12 6.78
N LEU A 404 -36.55 22.07 6.78
CA LEU A 404 -36.46 23.14 5.78
C LEU A 404 -35.94 22.61 4.44
N VAL A 405 -34.90 21.77 4.43
CA VAL A 405 -34.31 21.20 3.21
C VAL A 405 -35.28 20.28 2.45
N ARG A 406 -36.18 19.58 3.14
CA ARG A 406 -37.18 18.71 2.49
C ARG A 406 -38.42 19.46 1.97
N SER A 407 -38.54 20.75 2.25
CA SER A 407 -39.71 21.57 1.87
C SER A 407 -39.94 21.62 0.35
N LYS A 408 -41.20 21.59 -0.08
CA LYS A 408 -41.59 21.85 -1.48
C LYS A 408 -41.56 23.34 -1.79
N ALA A 409 -41.91 24.18 -0.84
CA ALA A 409 -41.86 25.64 -0.97
C ALA A 409 -40.42 26.18 -1.04
N THR A 410 -40.24 27.36 -1.63
CA THR A 410 -38.96 28.08 -1.65
C THR A 410 -38.69 28.70 -0.29
N LEU A 411 -37.44 28.63 0.19
CA LEU A 411 -37.03 29.24 1.46
C LEU A 411 -36.62 30.71 1.30
N VAL A 412 -36.51 31.19 0.06
CA VAL A 412 -36.08 32.56 -0.28
C VAL A 412 -37.00 33.19 -1.32
N THR A 413 -36.97 34.52 -1.39
CA THR A 413 -37.77 35.33 -2.33
C THR A 413 -37.16 35.41 -3.74
N CYS A 414 -35.92 34.97 -3.93
CA CYS A 414 -35.15 35.13 -5.17
C CYS A 414 -34.98 33.81 -5.96
N SER A 415 -34.90 33.89 -7.29
CA SER A 415 -34.56 32.73 -8.13
C SER A 415 -33.03 32.52 -8.22
N ASP A 416 -32.27 33.59 -8.38
CA ASP A 416 -30.80 33.62 -8.34
C ASP A 416 -30.31 33.84 -6.91
N LEU A 417 -29.68 32.81 -6.34
CA LEU A 417 -29.17 32.78 -4.97
C LEU A 417 -27.99 33.72 -4.72
N THR A 418 -27.39 34.29 -5.76
CA THR A 418 -26.31 35.27 -5.65
C THR A 418 -26.81 36.71 -5.59
N SER A 419 -28.11 36.93 -5.81
CA SER A 419 -28.70 38.28 -5.83
C SER A 419 -28.65 38.95 -4.46
N ALA A 420 -28.22 40.21 -4.44
CA ALA A 420 -28.30 41.07 -3.25
C ALA A 420 -29.73 41.35 -2.78
N SER A 421 -30.74 41.13 -3.64
CA SER A 421 -32.16 41.28 -3.30
C SER A 421 -32.76 40.04 -2.62
N CYS A 422 -31.96 39.00 -2.37
CA CYS A 422 -32.46 37.77 -1.79
C CYS A 422 -32.77 37.95 -0.30
N ALA A 423 -33.95 37.49 0.12
CA ALA A 423 -34.37 37.52 1.52
C ALA A 423 -35.04 36.18 1.90
N PRO A 424 -35.04 35.80 3.19
CA PRO A 424 -35.82 34.66 3.67
C PRO A 424 -37.31 34.82 3.32
N ALA A 425 -37.93 33.76 2.80
CA ALA A 425 -39.36 33.68 2.51
C ALA A 425 -40.15 32.94 3.59
N ILE A 426 -39.49 32.60 4.70
CA ILE A 426 -40.05 31.92 5.86
C ILE A 426 -39.88 32.79 7.09
N ALA A 427 -40.99 33.18 7.71
CA ALA A 427 -41.04 33.95 8.95
C ALA A 427 -41.15 33.04 10.19
N ALA A 428 -41.72 31.84 10.04
CA ALA A 428 -41.90 30.86 11.11
C ALA A 428 -40.59 30.23 11.60
N ALA A 429 -39.51 30.35 10.84
CA ALA A 429 -38.16 29.93 11.21
C ALA A 429 -37.23 31.16 11.17
N PRO A 430 -36.59 31.55 12.29
CA PRO A 430 -35.71 32.72 12.32
C PRO A 430 -34.37 32.41 11.65
N LEU A 431 -34.29 32.65 10.33
CA LEU A 431 -33.08 32.44 9.54
C LEU A 431 -32.48 33.78 9.11
N SER A 432 -31.15 33.90 9.16
CA SER A 432 -30.45 34.94 8.41
C SER A 432 -30.56 34.70 6.91
N THR A 433 -30.39 35.75 6.09
CA THR A 433 -30.35 35.63 4.63
C THR A 433 -29.34 34.57 4.16
N ALA A 434 -28.16 34.53 4.75
CA ALA A 434 -27.12 33.56 4.40
C ALA A 434 -27.55 32.11 4.70
N GLN A 435 -28.18 31.87 5.85
CA GLN A 435 -28.70 30.55 6.21
C GLN A 435 -29.84 30.12 5.27
N ALA A 436 -30.78 31.02 4.96
CA ALA A 436 -31.88 30.73 4.06
C ALA A 436 -31.38 30.40 2.63
N VAL A 437 -30.41 31.16 2.12
CA VAL A 437 -29.77 30.91 0.82
C VAL A 437 -29.04 29.56 0.81
N GLY A 438 -28.28 29.24 1.87
CA GLY A 438 -27.58 27.96 2.00
C GLY A 438 -28.53 26.76 2.02
N LEU A 439 -29.59 26.83 2.84
CA LEU A 439 -30.61 25.79 2.93
C LEU A 439 -31.43 25.66 1.63
N GLU A 440 -31.72 26.76 0.93
CA GLU A 440 -32.37 26.72 -0.39
C GLU A 440 -31.48 26.01 -1.42
N GLY A 441 -30.17 26.22 -1.38
CA GLY A 441 -29.21 25.49 -2.21
C GLY A 441 -29.29 23.98 -1.98
N LEU A 442 -29.38 23.55 -0.72
CA LEU A 442 -29.56 22.14 -0.36
C LEU A 442 -30.94 21.61 -0.78
N ARG A 443 -32.01 22.38 -0.55
CA ARG A 443 -33.38 22.02 -0.94
C ARG A 443 -33.48 21.74 -2.44
N ARG A 444 -32.89 22.60 -3.27
CA ARG A 444 -32.81 22.41 -4.73
C ARG A 444 -32.01 21.17 -5.11
N ALA A 445 -30.93 20.86 -4.38
CA ALA A 445 -30.09 19.70 -4.64
C ALA A 445 -30.77 18.36 -4.28
N TYR A 446 -31.52 18.31 -3.17
CA TYR A 446 -32.20 17.09 -2.73
C TYR A 446 -33.56 16.87 -3.39
N ALA A 447 -34.19 17.91 -3.95
CA ALA A 447 -35.53 17.81 -4.55
C ALA A 447 -35.68 16.68 -5.60
N PRO A 448 -34.78 16.50 -6.58
CA PRO A 448 -34.92 15.41 -7.57
C PRO A 448 -34.87 14.02 -6.93
N VAL A 449 -34.06 13.85 -5.88
CA VAL A 449 -33.92 12.57 -5.18
C VAL A 449 -35.16 12.29 -4.34
N LEU A 450 -35.69 13.30 -3.65
CA LEU A 450 -36.94 13.19 -2.88
C LEU A 450 -38.12 12.80 -3.78
N ASP A 451 -38.19 13.36 -4.99
CA ASP A 451 -39.26 13.04 -5.94
C ASP A 451 -39.11 11.62 -6.51
N LEU A 452 -37.89 11.11 -6.65
CA LEU A 452 -37.60 9.75 -7.09
C LEU A 452 -38.03 8.67 -6.08
N LEU A 453 -37.98 8.97 -4.78
CA LEU A 453 -38.34 8.00 -3.73
C LEU A 453 -39.82 7.59 -3.75
N GLY A 454 -40.69 8.36 -4.40
CA GLY A 454 -42.13 8.05 -4.48
C GLY A 454 -42.88 8.11 -3.14
N VAL A 455 -42.29 8.72 -2.11
CA VAL A 455 -42.89 8.93 -0.79
C VAL A 455 -43.22 10.40 -0.55
N GLU A 456 -44.17 10.70 0.34
CA GLU A 456 -44.46 12.08 0.71
C GLU A 456 -43.25 12.71 1.43
N ARG A 457 -42.80 13.90 1.01
CA ARG A 457 -41.59 14.54 1.60
C ARG A 457 -41.68 14.71 3.12
N LYS A 458 -42.88 14.94 3.67
CA LYS A 458 -43.10 15.04 5.13
C LYS A 458 -42.83 13.74 5.89
N THR A 459 -42.89 12.58 5.23
CA THR A 459 -42.57 11.28 5.84
C THR A 459 -41.07 10.94 5.80
N VAL A 460 -40.24 11.77 5.16
CA VAL A 460 -38.78 11.55 5.09
C VAL A 460 -38.11 12.24 6.28
N ALA A 461 -37.78 11.48 7.32
CA ALA A 461 -37.15 11.98 8.54
C ALA A 461 -35.72 12.48 8.30
N LEU A 462 -35.02 11.84 7.36
CA LEU A 462 -33.71 12.23 6.89
C LEU A 462 -33.45 11.59 5.53
N LEU A 463 -32.82 12.32 4.61
CA LEU A 463 -32.23 11.76 3.40
C LEU A 463 -30.83 12.33 3.23
N TRP A 464 -29.88 11.48 2.89
CA TRP A 464 -28.56 11.92 2.46
C TRP A 464 -28.12 11.14 1.23
N VAL A 465 -27.12 11.68 0.54
CA VAL A 465 -26.53 11.05 -0.64
C VAL A 465 -25.03 10.92 -0.45
N PHE A 466 -24.46 9.86 -0.99
CA PHE A 466 -23.02 9.68 -1.01
C PHE A 466 -22.59 8.99 -2.31
N SER A 467 -21.40 9.35 -2.77
CA SER A 467 -20.75 8.82 -3.95
C SER A 467 -19.57 7.96 -3.54
N THR A 468 -19.40 6.79 -4.16
CA THR A 468 -18.23 5.94 -3.97
C THR A 468 -17.07 6.42 -4.83
N VAL A 469 -15.86 6.13 -4.39
CA VAL A 469 -14.62 6.44 -5.11
C VAL A 469 -14.68 5.95 -6.56
N ASP A 470 -14.17 6.77 -7.49
CA ASP A 470 -14.00 6.39 -8.91
C ASP A 470 -12.52 6.18 -9.29
N GLN A 471 -11.60 6.56 -8.40
CA GLN A 471 -10.17 6.40 -8.60
C GLN A 471 -9.81 4.90 -8.65
N PRO A 472 -8.97 4.48 -9.60
CA PRO A 472 -8.32 3.18 -9.51
C PRO A 472 -7.40 3.14 -8.28
N GLU A 473 -7.31 1.98 -7.64
CA GLU A 473 -6.47 1.73 -6.48
C GLU A 473 -5.27 0.88 -6.88
N ALA A 474 -4.09 1.23 -6.36
CA ALA A 474 -2.92 0.35 -6.47
C ALA A 474 -3.19 -0.94 -5.69
N THR A 475 -3.08 -2.08 -6.38
CA THR A 475 -3.44 -3.38 -5.83
C THR A 475 -2.53 -3.77 -4.65
N PHE A 476 -3.12 -3.95 -3.47
CA PHE A 476 -2.44 -4.46 -2.28
C PHE A 476 -3.44 -5.13 -1.34
N ASP A 477 -3.35 -6.45 -1.21
CA ASP A 477 -4.21 -7.27 -0.37
C ASP A 477 -3.40 -8.45 0.23
N PRO A 478 -2.72 -8.22 1.37
CA PRO A 478 -1.94 -9.26 2.04
C PRO A 478 -2.80 -10.41 2.56
N GLY A 479 -4.11 -10.22 2.78
CA GLY A 479 -5.02 -11.28 3.24
C GLY A 479 -5.22 -12.38 2.18
N ASN A 480 -5.16 -12.00 0.91
CA ASN A 480 -5.25 -12.91 -0.24
C ASN A 480 -3.89 -13.18 -0.92
N SER A 481 -2.78 -12.92 -0.23
CA SER A 481 -1.42 -13.07 -0.76
C SER A 481 -1.12 -12.24 -2.02
N VAL A 482 -1.86 -11.14 -2.23
CA VAL A 482 -1.62 -10.19 -3.33
C VAL A 482 -0.74 -9.07 -2.78
N VAL A 483 0.57 -9.27 -2.87
CA VAL A 483 1.58 -8.34 -2.36
C VAL A 483 2.70 -8.17 -3.39
N PRO A 484 3.43 -7.05 -3.34
CA PRO A 484 4.62 -6.88 -4.15
C PRO A 484 5.67 -7.97 -3.88
N PHE A 485 6.45 -8.31 -4.91
CA PHE A 485 7.52 -9.29 -4.82
C PHE A 485 8.77 -8.80 -5.55
N PRO A 486 9.99 -8.98 -5.02
CA PRO A 486 10.30 -9.49 -3.68
C PRO A 486 9.88 -8.53 -2.57
N THR A 487 9.79 -9.05 -1.33
CA THR A 487 9.39 -8.28 -0.14
C THR A 487 10.04 -8.80 1.14
N ASP A 488 10.46 -7.89 2.01
CA ASP A 488 11.01 -8.21 3.34
C ASP A 488 9.94 -8.75 4.31
N LEU A 489 8.65 -8.74 3.95
CA LEU A 489 7.62 -9.50 4.67
C LEU A 489 7.91 -11.01 4.67
N LEU A 490 8.65 -11.49 3.67
CA LEU A 490 9.10 -12.89 3.56
C LEU A 490 10.53 -13.07 4.07
N ARG A 491 11.06 -12.14 4.86
CA ARG A 491 12.39 -12.22 5.49
C ARG A 491 12.25 -12.24 7.01
N ASN A 492 12.88 -13.20 7.65
CA ASN A 492 12.90 -13.28 9.11
C ASN A 492 13.77 -12.15 9.67
N PRO A 493 13.23 -11.22 10.47
CA PRO A 493 13.97 -10.07 10.95
C PRO A 493 15.05 -10.42 11.99
N THR A 494 14.97 -11.61 12.62
CA THR A 494 15.94 -12.07 13.62
C THR A 494 17.13 -12.78 12.97
N THR A 495 16.88 -13.68 12.02
CA THR A 495 17.95 -14.45 11.37
C THR A 495 18.51 -13.76 10.12
N GLY A 496 17.76 -12.80 9.56
CA GLY A 496 18.07 -12.17 8.28
C GLY A 496 17.89 -13.08 7.07
N LYS A 497 17.32 -14.27 7.24
CA LYS A 497 17.10 -15.24 6.15
C LYS A 497 15.70 -15.13 5.56
N LEU A 498 15.53 -15.59 4.33
CA LEU A 498 14.22 -15.77 3.73
C LEU A 498 13.38 -16.77 4.55
N ASN A 499 12.08 -16.52 4.59
CA ASN A 499 11.08 -17.32 5.28
C ASN A 499 9.82 -17.45 4.41
N ILE A 500 10.02 -17.97 3.20
CA ILE A 500 8.97 -18.23 2.22
C ILE A 500 8.14 -19.44 2.72
N PRO A 501 6.81 -19.30 2.87
CA PRO A 501 5.94 -20.40 3.26
C PRO A 501 5.92 -21.51 2.20
N VAL A 502 5.90 -22.78 2.65
CA VAL A 502 5.66 -23.92 1.77
C VAL A 502 4.14 -24.07 1.57
N PRO A 503 3.62 -23.99 0.32
CA PRO A 503 2.19 -24.14 0.08
C PRO A 503 1.65 -25.50 0.53
N PRO A 504 0.43 -25.60 1.07
CA PRO A 504 -0.22 -26.88 1.34
C PRO A 504 -0.31 -27.73 0.08
N GLY A 505 0.12 -29.00 0.15
CA GLY A 505 0.14 -29.91 -1.01
C GLY A 505 1.32 -29.73 -1.97
N ALA A 506 2.31 -28.90 -1.62
CA ALA A 506 3.54 -28.78 -2.40
C ALA A 506 4.23 -30.15 -2.62
N SER A 507 4.71 -30.39 -3.84
CA SER A 507 5.50 -31.59 -4.13
C SER A 507 6.81 -31.61 -3.33
N ALA A 508 7.43 -32.78 -3.17
CA ALA A 508 8.72 -32.88 -2.48
C ALA A 508 9.79 -31.96 -3.11
N THR A 509 9.79 -31.85 -4.44
CA THR A 509 10.70 -30.96 -5.19
C THR A 509 10.42 -29.48 -4.88
N GLN A 510 9.16 -29.08 -4.83
CA GLN A 510 8.78 -27.70 -4.51
C GLN A 510 9.13 -27.34 -3.05
N ALA A 511 8.86 -28.26 -2.12
CA ALA A 511 9.23 -28.09 -0.71
C ALA A 511 10.77 -27.99 -0.54
N ALA A 512 11.54 -28.80 -1.27
CA ALA A 512 13.00 -28.74 -1.25
C ALA A 512 13.54 -27.42 -1.83
N LEU A 513 12.95 -26.92 -2.93
CA LEU A 513 13.30 -25.63 -3.52
C LEU A 513 13.06 -24.48 -2.53
N ILE A 514 11.90 -24.45 -1.88
CA ILE A 514 11.57 -23.43 -0.87
C ILE A 514 12.48 -23.56 0.35
N GLY A 515 12.77 -24.79 0.80
CA GLY A 515 13.73 -25.05 1.86
C GLY A 515 15.12 -24.49 1.52
N GLY A 516 15.58 -24.66 0.28
CA GLY A 516 16.82 -24.07 -0.23
C GLY A 516 16.78 -22.54 -0.27
N LEU A 517 15.68 -21.95 -0.75
CA LEU A 517 15.50 -20.48 -0.79
C LEU A 517 15.55 -19.89 0.63
N ASN A 518 14.96 -20.56 1.61
CA ASN A 518 14.99 -20.16 3.02
C ASN A 518 16.38 -20.27 3.67
N THR A 519 17.40 -20.77 2.95
CA THR A 519 18.81 -20.68 3.39
C THR A 519 19.48 -19.35 3.02
N LEU A 520 18.91 -18.61 2.05
CA LEU A 520 19.44 -17.35 1.54
C LEU A 520 19.14 -16.18 2.50
N ASP A 521 19.98 -15.15 2.45
CA ASP A 521 19.94 -13.97 3.35
C ASP A 521 19.27 -12.73 2.73
N GLY A 522 18.70 -12.87 1.53
CA GLY A 522 17.97 -11.82 0.82
C GLY A 522 17.55 -12.26 -0.57
N PHE A 523 17.12 -11.29 -1.38
CA PHE A 523 16.64 -11.48 -2.74
C PHE A 523 17.69 -11.12 -3.79
N SER A 524 17.35 -11.37 -5.06
CA SER A 524 18.19 -11.04 -6.21
C SER A 524 18.58 -9.54 -6.28
N LEU A 525 19.77 -9.28 -6.81
CA LEU A 525 20.33 -7.96 -7.11
C LEU A 525 19.98 -7.51 -8.54
N THR A 526 19.53 -8.44 -9.39
CA THR A 526 19.33 -8.25 -10.84
C THR A 526 17.89 -8.52 -11.27
N ALA A 527 17.13 -9.30 -10.50
CA ALA A 527 15.73 -9.52 -10.76
C ALA A 527 14.93 -8.25 -10.44
N PRO A 528 13.90 -7.96 -11.24
CA PRO A 528 13.05 -6.83 -10.97
C PRO A 528 12.13 -7.05 -9.78
N ALA A 529 11.70 -5.94 -9.20
CA ALA A 529 10.61 -5.92 -8.25
C ALA A 529 9.29 -5.63 -8.97
N VAL A 530 8.25 -6.37 -8.63
CA VAL A 530 6.92 -6.28 -9.25
C VAL A 530 5.90 -5.86 -8.19
N THR A 531 4.97 -5.00 -8.57
CA THR A 531 3.95 -4.44 -7.67
C THR A 531 2.92 -5.48 -7.19
N GLU A 532 2.62 -6.46 -8.04
CA GLU A 532 1.69 -7.55 -7.74
C GLU A 532 2.12 -8.82 -8.48
N ASN A 533 1.87 -9.94 -7.82
CA ASN A 533 2.37 -11.25 -8.22
C ASN A 533 1.25 -12.27 -8.50
N GLY A 534 -0.01 -11.82 -8.54
CA GLY A 534 -1.18 -12.69 -8.70
C GLY A 534 -1.57 -12.92 -10.17
N ASP A 535 -1.93 -14.15 -10.52
CA ASP A 535 -2.31 -14.54 -11.89
C ASP A 535 -3.60 -13.86 -12.41
N THR A 536 -4.39 -13.24 -11.51
CA THR A 536 -5.69 -12.63 -11.83
C THR A 536 -5.76 -11.15 -11.49
N ARG A 537 -4.68 -10.57 -10.96
CA ARG A 537 -4.67 -9.20 -10.44
C ARG A 537 -3.65 -8.37 -11.20
N ALA A 538 -4.09 -7.21 -11.68
CA ALA A 538 -3.24 -6.21 -12.31
C ALA A 538 -2.77 -5.18 -11.29
N VAL A 539 -1.88 -4.28 -11.72
CA VAL A 539 -1.36 -3.16 -10.92
C VAL A 539 -2.44 -2.25 -10.35
N LEU A 540 -3.54 -2.10 -11.09
CA LEU A 540 -4.73 -1.42 -10.63
C LEU A 540 -5.87 -2.43 -10.43
N ASP A 541 -6.72 -2.18 -9.44
CA ASP A 541 -7.93 -2.96 -9.22
C ASP A 541 -8.96 -2.83 -10.35
N GLU A 542 -8.94 -1.68 -11.04
CA GLU A 542 -9.67 -1.42 -12.27
C GLU A 542 -8.90 -0.51 -13.24
N GLY A 543 -9.17 -0.64 -14.54
CA GLY A 543 -8.48 0.14 -15.57
C GLY A 543 -7.06 -0.38 -15.88
N LYS A 544 -6.30 0.42 -16.64
CA LYS A 544 -4.91 0.15 -17.02
C LYS A 544 -4.06 1.38 -16.72
N LEU A 545 -2.82 1.19 -16.30
CA LEU A 545 -1.92 2.28 -15.98
C LEU A 545 -1.48 3.04 -17.24
N ASN A 546 -1.42 4.36 -17.16
CA ASN A 546 -0.85 5.18 -18.22
C ASN A 546 0.69 5.20 -18.11
N ALA A 547 1.35 4.47 -19.01
CA ALA A 547 2.81 4.33 -19.05
C ALA A 547 3.58 5.66 -19.09
N SER A 548 3.00 6.73 -19.64
CA SER A 548 3.65 8.05 -19.67
C SER A 548 3.85 8.65 -18.27
N THR A 549 3.01 8.27 -17.31
CA THR A 549 3.06 8.82 -15.94
C THR A 549 4.07 8.13 -15.03
N LEU A 550 4.75 7.07 -15.50
CA LEU A 550 5.75 6.34 -14.71
C LEU A 550 6.96 7.22 -14.33
N ALA A 551 7.44 8.04 -15.27
CA ALA A 551 8.64 8.86 -15.11
C ALA A 551 8.37 10.26 -14.51
N ASP A 552 7.13 10.74 -14.54
CA ASP A 552 6.72 12.09 -14.11
C ASP A 552 6.45 12.18 -12.59
N GLY A 553 7.31 11.56 -11.79
CA GLY A 553 7.13 11.44 -10.34
C GLY A 553 6.06 10.43 -9.90
N GLY A 554 5.49 9.68 -10.84
CA GLY A 554 4.53 8.60 -10.56
C GLY A 554 5.15 7.37 -9.91
N THR A 555 6.42 7.09 -10.19
CA THR A 555 7.15 5.97 -9.56
C THR A 555 8.55 6.38 -9.12
N GLY A 556 9.17 5.57 -8.27
CA GLY A 556 10.60 5.65 -8.03
C GLY A 556 11.14 4.48 -7.22
N PHE A 557 12.44 4.54 -6.94
CA PHE A 557 13.17 3.44 -6.32
C PHE A 557 14.34 4.01 -5.50
N ILE A 558 14.30 3.82 -4.18
CA ILE A 558 15.31 4.36 -3.26
C ILE A 558 16.11 3.26 -2.57
N LYS A 559 17.34 3.58 -2.19
CA LYS A 559 18.12 2.79 -1.24
C LYS A 559 17.80 3.27 0.18
N VAL A 560 17.23 2.39 1.00
CA VAL A 560 16.81 2.68 2.38
C VAL A 560 17.96 2.45 3.35
N ALA A 561 18.73 1.37 3.16
CA ALA A 561 19.85 1.01 4.01
C ALA A 561 20.94 0.25 3.22
N GLY A 562 22.17 0.24 3.74
CA GLY A 562 23.32 -0.48 3.17
C GLY A 562 24.56 0.41 3.03
N ALA A 563 25.75 -0.18 3.18
CA ALA A 563 27.02 0.56 3.31
C ALA A 563 27.75 0.84 1.99
N GLY A 564 27.29 0.26 0.88
CA GLY A 564 27.92 0.44 -0.42
C GLY A 564 27.72 1.84 -1.03
N PRO A 565 28.65 2.32 -1.87
CA PRO A 565 28.63 3.68 -2.43
C PRO A 565 27.72 3.85 -3.66
N LEU A 566 27.13 2.78 -4.20
CA LEU A 566 26.45 2.82 -5.48
C LEU A 566 24.96 3.19 -5.34
N SER A 567 24.53 4.22 -6.07
CA SER A 567 23.09 4.56 -6.19
C SER A 567 22.35 3.54 -7.07
N PRO A 568 21.09 3.18 -6.78
CA PRO A 568 20.35 2.25 -7.64
C PRO A 568 20.09 2.85 -9.04
N GLN A 569 20.22 2.03 -10.09
CA GLN A 569 19.81 2.38 -11.46
C GLN A 569 18.71 1.42 -11.91
N VAL A 570 17.46 1.86 -11.81
CA VAL A 570 16.28 1.03 -11.99
C VAL A 570 15.32 1.72 -12.94
N GLN A 571 14.82 0.96 -13.93
CA GLN A 571 13.85 1.43 -14.90
C GLN A 571 12.46 0.86 -14.58
N PRO A 572 11.46 1.69 -14.27
CA PRO A 572 10.06 1.24 -14.20
C PRO A 572 9.53 0.98 -15.61
N CYS A 573 8.77 -0.11 -15.78
CA CYS A 573 8.12 -0.47 -17.03
C CYS A 573 6.93 -1.41 -16.80
N LEU A 574 5.99 -1.38 -17.74
CA LEU A 574 4.84 -2.30 -17.75
C LEU A 574 5.19 -3.56 -18.54
N ASN A 575 4.95 -4.73 -17.95
CA ASN A 575 5.09 -6.06 -18.58
C ASN A 575 6.44 -6.30 -19.26
N CYS A 576 7.53 -5.70 -18.76
CA CYS A 576 8.82 -5.72 -19.45
C CYS A 576 9.64 -6.99 -19.25
N LEU A 577 9.39 -7.74 -18.19
CA LEU A 577 9.80 -9.14 -18.05
C LEU A 577 8.86 -10.10 -18.74
N SER A 578 7.59 -9.74 -18.94
CA SER A 578 6.55 -10.68 -19.33
C SER A 578 7.02 -11.43 -20.55
N SER A 579 7.41 -12.69 -20.32
CA SER A 579 8.08 -13.43 -21.36
C SER A 579 7.10 -13.60 -22.51
N LYS A 580 7.57 -13.41 -23.74
CA LYS A 580 6.71 -13.58 -24.90
C LYS A 580 6.11 -14.99 -24.90
N LEU A 581 4.91 -15.10 -25.45
CA LEU A 581 4.34 -16.40 -25.79
C LEU A 581 5.31 -17.15 -26.72
N ALA A 582 5.17 -18.47 -26.81
CA ALA A 582 6.06 -19.31 -27.63
C ALA A 582 6.10 -18.90 -29.12
N ASP A 583 5.03 -18.26 -29.62
CA ASP A 583 4.91 -17.71 -30.98
C ASP A 583 5.46 -16.27 -31.12
N GLY A 584 6.01 -15.71 -30.04
CA GLY A 584 6.50 -14.34 -29.97
C GLY A 584 5.43 -13.28 -29.66
N GLY A 585 4.18 -13.68 -29.47
CA GLY A 585 3.06 -12.82 -29.10
C GLY A 585 3.16 -12.26 -27.68
N VAL A 586 2.36 -11.22 -27.40
CA VAL A 586 2.21 -10.66 -26.07
C VAL A 586 1.16 -11.47 -25.31
N PRO A 587 1.47 -12.03 -24.14
CA PRO A 587 0.51 -12.80 -23.35
C PRO A 587 -0.68 -11.95 -22.90
N ALA A 588 -1.87 -12.56 -22.87
CA ALA A 588 -3.09 -11.98 -22.34
C ALA A 588 -3.14 -12.07 -20.79
N SER A 589 -2.11 -11.53 -20.15
CA SER A 589 -1.96 -11.54 -18.68
C SER A 589 -2.39 -10.20 -18.08
N PRO A 590 -2.77 -10.18 -16.79
CA PRO A 590 -2.93 -8.93 -16.06
C PRO A 590 -1.69 -8.06 -16.19
N GLU A 591 -1.88 -6.74 -16.26
CA GLU A 591 -0.79 -5.78 -16.37
C GLU A 591 0.04 -5.75 -15.09
N GLN A 592 1.36 -5.91 -15.22
CA GLN A 592 2.34 -5.81 -14.13
C GLN A 592 3.20 -4.57 -14.28
N LEU A 593 3.33 -3.78 -13.20
CA LEU A 593 4.37 -2.76 -13.09
C LEU A 593 5.63 -3.36 -12.45
N GLN A 594 6.74 -3.22 -13.16
CA GLN A 594 8.00 -3.85 -12.81
C GLN A 594 9.12 -2.81 -12.75
N PHE A 595 9.98 -2.94 -11.76
CA PHE A 595 11.14 -2.10 -11.50
C PHE A 595 12.40 -2.89 -11.85
N VAL A 596 12.95 -2.67 -13.04
CA VAL A 596 14.04 -3.47 -13.61
C VAL A 596 15.40 -2.84 -13.30
N PRO A 597 16.27 -3.48 -12.50
CA PRO A 597 17.66 -3.05 -12.36
C PRO A 597 18.36 -3.06 -13.72
N VAL A 598 18.83 -1.89 -14.15
CA VAL A 598 19.63 -1.74 -15.37
C VAL A 598 21.06 -2.20 -15.12
N THR A 599 21.54 -1.96 -13.90
CA THR A 599 22.76 -2.55 -13.36
C THR A 599 22.44 -3.20 -12.00
N PRO A 600 23.25 -4.17 -11.56
CA PRO A 600 23.02 -4.83 -10.28
C PRO A 600 22.94 -3.84 -9.13
N LEU A 601 21.97 -4.09 -8.25
CA LEU A 601 21.89 -3.45 -6.95
C LEU A 601 23.06 -3.91 -6.08
N GLU A 602 23.42 -3.13 -5.06
CA GLU A 602 24.45 -3.56 -4.11
C GLU A 602 23.96 -4.66 -3.19
N GLU A 603 24.83 -5.64 -2.89
CA GLU A 603 24.54 -6.71 -1.93
C GLU A 603 24.22 -6.15 -0.53
N GLN A 604 23.51 -6.95 0.27
CA GLN A 604 23.19 -6.64 1.69
C GLN A 604 22.57 -5.25 1.91
N SER A 605 21.87 -4.72 0.91
CA SER A 605 21.24 -3.41 0.96
C SER A 605 19.72 -3.54 0.86
N THR A 606 19.01 -2.66 1.56
CA THR A 606 17.54 -2.61 1.54
C THR A 606 17.11 -1.49 0.59
N TYR A 607 16.23 -1.83 -0.35
CA TYR A 607 15.67 -0.90 -1.32
C TYR A 607 14.15 -0.82 -1.17
N ALA A 608 13.58 0.30 -1.59
CA ALA A 608 12.14 0.51 -1.60
C ALA A 608 11.67 1.06 -2.95
N PRO A 609 11.00 0.24 -3.78
CA PRO A 609 10.17 0.70 -4.87
C PRO A 609 8.93 1.41 -4.33
N TYR A 610 8.45 2.43 -5.04
CA TYR A 610 7.22 3.13 -4.68
C TYR A 610 6.46 3.67 -5.89
N LEU A 611 5.15 3.79 -5.71
CA LEU A 611 4.17 4.40 -6.60
C LEU A 611 3.57 5.60 -5.86
N THR A 612 3.33 6.69 -6.57
CA THR A 612 2.70 7.89 -6.03
C THR A 612 1.30 8.11 -6.60
N THR A 613 0.52 8.97 -5.95
CA THR A 613 -0.80 9.39 -6.43
C THR A 613 -0.74 10.30 -7.66
N ALA A 614 0.46 10.65 -8.15
CA ALA A 614 0.63 11.34 -9.42
C ALA A 614 0.37 10.42 -10.63
N LEU A 615 0.44 9.09 -10.43
CA LEU A 615 0.09 8.12 -11.45
C LEU A 615 -1.34 8.30 -11.94
N ARG A 616 -1.53 8.04 -13.24
CA ARG A 616 -2.85 8.07 -13.88
C ARG A 616 -3.14 6.73 -14.54
N ASP A 617 -4.42 6.37 -14.61
CA ASP A 617 -4.86 5.33 -15.53
C ASP A 617 -4.96 5.87 -16.97
N ALA A 618 -5.25 4.97 -17.91
CA ALA A 618 -5.43 5.27 -19.32
C ALA A 618 -6.59 6.25 -19.60
N SER A 619 -7.52 6.42 -18.64
CA SER A 619 -8.63 7.38 -18.70
C SER A 619 -8.29 8.73 -18.05
N GLY A 620 -7.09 8.89 -17.49
CA GLY A 620 -6.63 10.13 -16.84
C GLY A 620 -7.01 10.28 -15.36
N ARG A 621 -7.57 9.24 -14.73
CA ARG A 621 -7.96 9.23 -13.31
C ARG A 621 -6.74 9.03 -12.41
N GLU A 622 -6.72 9.69 -11.25
CA GLU A 622 -5.65 9.53 -10.24
C GLU A 622 -5.64 8.13 -9.66
N VAL A 623 -4.46 7.53 -9.54
CA VAL A 623 -4.29 6.29 -8.77
C VAL A 623 -4.26 6.63 -7.28
N SER A 624 -5.02 5.88 -6.49
CA SER A 624 -5.08 6.00 -5.03
C SER A 624 -4.47 4.77 -4.35
N ALA A 625 -4.22 4.86 -3.05
CA ALA A 625 -3.85 3.71 -2.24
C ALA A 625 -5.07 2.81 -1.99
N SER A 626 -4.88 1.48 -1.95
CA SER A 626 -5.92 0.60 -1.41
C SER A 626 -6.19 0.94 0.06
N PRO A 627 -7.43 0.74 0.58
CA PRO A 627 -7.74 0.99 1.99
C PRO A 627 -6.80 0.28 2.97
N VAL A 628 -6.37 -0.95 2.64
CA VAL A 628 -5.45 -1.72 3.48
C VAL A 628 -4.05 -1.10 3.46
N PHE A 629 -3.54 -0.70 2.29
CA PHE A 629 -2.25 -0.01 2.20
C PHE A 629 -2.29 1.33 2.93
N ALA A 630 -3.42 2.06 2.83
CA ALA A 630 -3.62 3.32 3.53
C ALA A 630 -3.50 3.19 5.06
N LEU A 631 -3.92 2.05 5.63
CA LEU A 631 -3.74 1.74 7.05
C LEU A 631 -2.30 1.38 7.40
N VAL A 632 -1.66 0.50 6.62
CA VAL A 632 -0.27 0.07 6.91
C VAL A 632 0.78 1.09 6.52
N ARG A 633 0.42 2.15 5.78
CA ARG A 633 1.29 3.31 5.53
C ARG A 633 1.20 4.40 6.59
N LEU A 634 0.38 4.26 7.64
CA LEU A 634 0.29 5.27 8.71
C LEU A 634 1.57 5.34 9.56
N LYS A 635 1.94 6.56 9.96
CA LYS A 635 3.07 6.83 10.86
C LYS A 635 2.75 6.36 12.27
N ASN A 636 1.52 6.59 12.70
CA ASN A 636 1.03 6.21 14.01
C ASN A 636 0.62 4.71 14.07
N PRO A 637 0.70 4.05 15.25
CA PRO A 637 0.31 2.64 15.41
C PRO A 637 -1.18 2.42 15.15
N LEU A 638 -1.54 1.26 14.59
CA LEU A 638 -2.95 0.87 14.41
C LEU A 638 -3.59 0.32 15.69
N ILE A 639 -2.77 -0.10 16.65
CA ILE A 639 -3.23 -0.70 17.91
C ILE A 639 -2.43 -0.14 19.09
N GLU A 640 -3.14 0.24 20.16
CA GLU A 640 -2.56 0.72 21.42
C GLU A 640 -3.37 0.17 22.60
N GLY A 641 -2.70 -0.40 23.61
CA GLY A 641 -3.40 -1.01 24.76
C GLY A 641 -4.35 -2.16 24.39
N GLY A 642 -4.14 -2.83 23.24
CA GLY A 642 -5.02 -3.86 22.70
C GLY A 642 -6.28 -3.32 22.01
N LYS A 643 -6.39 -2.00 21.83
CA LYS A 643 -7.50 -1.33 21.16
C LYS A 643 -7.06 -0.72 19.84
N SER A 644 -7.91 -0.85 18.82
CA SER A 644 -7.71 -0.17 17.55
C SER A 644 -7.68 1.34 17.76
N THR A 645 -6.72 2.00 17.13
CA THR A 645 -6.62 3.47 17.12
C THR A 645 -7.39 4.09 15.95
N VAL A 646 -7.85 3.28 14.99
CA VAL A 646 -8.62 3.73 13.82
C VAL A 646 -10.02 3.12 13.88
N SER A 647 -11.05 3.97 13.92
CA SER A 647 -12.43 3.56 14.25
C SER A 647 -13.06 2.58 13.25
N VAL A 648 -12.60 2.59 12.00
CA VAL A 648 -13.10 1.69 10.93
C VAL A 648 -12.46 0.30 10.97
N VAL A 649 -11.50 0.06 11.88
CA VAL A 649 -10.75 -1.20 11.99
C VAL A 649 -11.03 -1.83 13.35
N SER A 650 -11.35 -3.12 13.38
CA SER A 650 -11.52 -3.85 14.64
C SER A 650 -10.18 -4.08 15.36
N ASP A 651 -10.23 -4.31 16.69
CA ASP A 651 -9.06 -4.64 17.51
C ASP A 651 -8.24 -5.82 16.91
N ALA A 652 -8.93 -6.85 16.40
CA ALA A 652 -8.29 -8.02 15.80
C ALA A 652 -7.60 -7.70 14.46
N GLN A 653 -8.24 -6.92 13.59
CA GLN A 653 -7.65 -6.50 12.31
C GLN A 653 -6.46 -5.57 12.54
N ALA A 654 -6.56 -4.64 13.49
CA ALA A 654 -5.47 -3.75 13.85
C ALA A 654 -4.24 -4.53 14.36
N ALA A 655 -4.46 -5.55 15.20
CA ALA A 655 -3.40 -6.45 15.66
C ALA A 655 -2.71 -7.22 14.52
N LEU A 656 -3.47 -7.65 13.51
CA LEU A 656 -2.93 -8.36 12.34
C LEU A 656 -2.13 -7.45 11.40
N LEU A 657 -2.55 -6.19 11.23
CA LEU A 657 -1.93 -5.24 10.31
C LEU A 657 -0.71 -4.52 10.90
N GLU A 658 -0.62 -4.39 12.22
CA GLU A 658 0.48 -3.65 12.87
C GLU A 658 1.88 -4.21 12.53
N PRO A 659 2.14 -5.54 12.49
CA PRO A 659 3.43 -6.06 12.06
C PRO A 659 3.79 -5.68 10.61
N VAL A 660 2.81 -5.62 9.71
CA VAL A 660 3.01 -5.20 8.32
C VAL A 660 3.37 -3.71 8.27
N ARG A 661 2.64 -2.86 9.02
CA ARG A 661 2.93 -1.43 9.16
C ARG A 661 4.35 -1.19 9.67
N GLN A 662 4.77 -1.92 10.70
CA GLN A 662 6.11 -1.82 11.27
C GLN A 662 7.20 -2.22 10.28
N SER A 663 6.97 -3.26 9.47
CA SER A 663 7.92 -3.68 8.43
C SER A 663 8.10 -2.61 7.34
N LEU A 664 7.02 -1.94 6.93
CA LEU A 664 7.04 -0.89 5.90
C LEU A 664 7.55 0.47 6.40
N LYS A 665 7.51 0.70 7.72
CA LYS A 665 7.81 1.99 8.34
C LYS A 665 9.18 2.57 7.93
N PRO A 666 10.30 1.82 7.90
CA PRO A 666 11.61 2.38 7.53
C PRO A 666 11.64 2.92 6.10
N ALA A 667 11.01 2.21 5.14
CA ALA A 667 10.92 2.66 3.76
C ALA A 667 10.09 3.94 3.63
N LEU A 668 8.93 3.98 4.29
CA LEU A 668 8.05 5.15 4.28
C LEU A 668 8.66 6.37 4.96
N ASP A 669 9.40 6.18 6.05
CA ASP A 669 10.15 7.26 6.70
C ASP A 669 11.28 7.79 5.80
N ALA A 670 11.98 6.90 5.07
CA ALA A 670 13.01 7.31 4.12
C ALA A 670 12.43 8.11 2.94
N LEU A 671 11.23 7.74 2.45
CA LEU A 671 10.51 8.51 1.43
C LEU A 671 10.09 9.89 1.95
N ASP A 672 9.54 9.97 3.16
CA ASP A 672 9.14 11.24 3.79
C ASP A 672 10.34 12.18 3.99
N ALA A 673 11.50 11.62 4.38
CA ALA A 673 12.75 12.36 4.51
C ALA A 673 13.26 12.92 3.16
N GLN A 674 12.89 12.29 2.03
CA GLN A 674 13.19 12.78 0.68
C GLN A 674 12.08 13.71 0.12
N GLY A 675 11.07 14.05 0.93
CA GLY A 675 9.98 14.96 0.56
C GLY A 675 8.75 14.30 -0.05
N ILE A 676 8.73 12.96 -0.17
CA ILE A 676 7.57 12.21 -0.65
C ILE A 676 6.68 11.85 0.54
N LYS A 677 5.63 12.64 0.76
CA LYS A 677 4.76 12.48 1.93
C LYS A 677 3.95 11.19 1.85
N ARG A 678 3.66 10.57 3.01
CA ARG A 678 2.87 9.33 3.09
C ARG A 678 1.55 9.43 2.34
N ALA A 679 0.84 10.56 2.43
CA ALA A 679 -0.38 10.87 1.66
C ALA A 679 -0.22 10.72 0.13
N GLN A 680 0.98 11.01 -0.41
CA GLN A 680 1.29 10.92 -1.82
C GLN A 680 1.68 9.51 -2.27
N VAL A 681 1.88 8.55 -1.37
CA VAL A 681 2.31 7.19 -1.70
C VAL A 681 1.10 6.29 -1.93
N ALA A 682 0.90 5.82 -3.16
CA ALA A 682 -0.17 4.88 -3.51
C ALA A 682 0.19 3.43 -3.13
N LEU A 683 1.47 3.06 -3.28
CA LEU A 683 2.02 1.77 -2.86
C LEU A 683 3.53 1.90 -2.64
N ALA A 684 4.08 1.26 -1.63
CA ALA A 684 5.51 1.14 -1.42
C ALA A 684 5.81 -0.13 -0.61
N TRP A 685 6.95 -0.75 -0.88
CA TRP A 685 7.43 -1.89 -0.11
C TRP A 685 8.95 -1.87 -0.04
N SER A 686 9.53 -2.74 0.78
CA SER A 686 10.98 -2.91 0.82
C SER A 686 11.38 -4.35 0.58
N TYR A 687 12.59 -4.52 0.06
CA TYR A 687 13.25 -5.82 0.04
C TYR A 687 14.76 -5.64 0.22
N THR A 688 15.37 -6.64 0.83
CA THR A 688 16.81 -6.68 1.08
C THR A 688 17.49 -7.64 0.10
N THR A 689 18.52 -7.17 -0.60
CA THR A 689 19.33 -7.98 -1.52
C THR A 689 20.25 -8.93 -0.75
N GLN A 690 20.45 -10.15 -1.26
CA GLN A 690 21.33 -11.16 -0.67
C GLN A 690 22.82 -10.82 -0.76
N SER A 691 23.64 -11.63 -0.10
CA SER A 691 25.10 -11.60 -0.25
C SER A 691 25.57 -12.29 -1.54
N THR A 692 26.47 -11.64 -2.27
CA THR A 692 27.10 -12.16 -3.51
C THR A 692 28.63 -12.09 -3.42
N VAL A 693 29.23 -10.90 -3.56
CA VAL A 693 30.70 -10.71 -3.48
C VAL A 693 31.23 -11.14 -2.11
N SER A 694 30.51 -10.82 -1.04
CA SER A 694 30.85 -11.25 0.31
C SER A 694 30.88 -12.79 0.45
N VAL A 695 29.95 -13.47 -0.21
CA VAL A 695 29.89 -14.93 -0.25
C VAL A 695 31.04 -15.53 -1.06
N ILE A 696 31.40 -14.94 -2.21
CA ILE A 696 32.56 -15.41 -2.97
C ILE A 696 33.87 -15.15 -2.25
N LYS A 697 33.96 -14.08 -1.48
CA LYS A 697 35.12 -13.82 -0.62
C LYS A 697 35.25 -14.93 0.43
N GLN A 698 34.14 -15.32 1.06
CA GLN A 698 34.14 -16.46 1.98
C GLN A 698 34.60 -17.75 1.27
N VAL A 699 34.06 -18.06 0.09
CA VAL A 699 34.44 -19.23 -0.72
C VAL A 699 35.94 -19.22 -1.06
N TYR A 700 36.49 -18.08 -1.48
CA TYR A 700 37.92 -17.94 -1.75
C TYR A 700 38.78 -18.19 -0.50
N THR A 701 38.36 -17.65 0.65
CA THR A 701 39.09 -17.83 1.91
C THR A 701 38.96 -19.23 2.51
N THR A 702 37.96 -20.04 2.09
CA THR A 702 37.79 -21.44 2.54
C THR A 702 39.06 -22.27 2.35
N VAL A 703 39.85 -21.99 1.30
CA VAL A 703 41.14 -22.66 1.08
C VAL A 703 42.09 -22.49 2.27
N SER A 704 41.99 -21.41 3.05
CA SER A 704 42.84 -21.21 4.23
C SER A 704 42.34 -21.97 5.47
N SER A 705 41.07 -22.36 5.51
CA SER A 705 40.47 -23.11 6.62
C SER A 705 40.43 -24.62 6.39
N LEU A 706 40.73 -25.08 5.17
CA LEU A 706 40.76 -26.50 4.86
C LEU A 706 41.95 -27.18 5.57
N PRO A 707 41.78 -28.43 6.03
CA PRO A 707 42.88 -29.21 6.58
C PRO A 707 44.09 -29.26 5.66
N SER A 708 45.30 -29.09 6.19
CA SER A 708 46.55 -28.97 5.40
C SER A 708 46.78 -30.17 4.48
N GLN A 709 46.33 -31.36 4.87
CA GLN A 709 46.42 -32.54 4.02
C GLN A 709 45.63 -32.37 2.71
N LEU A 710 44.55 -31.60 2.67
CA LEU A 710 43.75 -31.38 1.45
C LEU A 710 44.34 -30.31 0.51
N LEU A 711 45.39 -29.62 0.95
CA LEU A 711 45.94 -28.42 0.31
C LEU A 711 47.40 -28.57 -0.10
N ASP A 712 47.80 -29.78 -0.51
CA ASP A 712 49.14 -30.02 -1.01
C ASP A 712 49.40 -29.12 -2.23
N SER A 713 50.33 -28.18 -2.07
CA SER A 713 50.72 -27.21 -3.08
C SER A 713 51.81 -27.75 -4.02
N THR A 714 52.30 -28.97 -3.80
CA THR A 714 53.29 -29.61 -4.67
C THR A 714 52.60 -30.50 -5.72
N PRO A 715 53.00 -30.41 -7.01
CA PRO A 715 52.50 -31.32 -8.02
C PRO A 715 52.86 -32.78 -7.73
N THR A 716 51.92 -33.71 -7.95
CA THR A 716 52.19 -35.15 -7.73
C THR A 716 53.18 -35.69 -8.74
N TYR A 717 53.16 -35.17 -9.97
CA TYR A 717 54.18 -35.38 -11.00
C TYR A 717 54.19 -34.22 -11.99
N VAL A 718 55.29 -34.11 -12.76
CA VAL A 718 55.42 -33.23 -13.93
C VAL A 718 56.19 -34.00 -15.00
N LEU A 719 55.68 -34.00 -16.23
CA LEU A 719 56.24 -34.71 -17.37
C LEU A 719 56.40 -33.75 -18.56
N ASP A 720 57.55 -33.80 -19.22
CA ASP A 720 57.75 -33.13 -20.52
C ASP A 720 56.99 -33.90 -21.60
N VAL A 721 55.98 -33.26 -22.18
CA VAL A 721 55.13 -33.80 -23.25
C VAL A 721 55.28 -33.00 -24.54
N THR A 722 56.34 -32.22 -24.67
CA THR A 722 56.58 -31.27 -25.77
C THR A 722 56.41 -31.93 -27.13
N THR A 723 57.08 -33.06 -27.37
CA THR A 723 57.06 -33.75 -28.67
C THR A 723 55.63 -34.17 -29.06
N THR A 724 54.92 -34.81 -28.14
CA THR A 724 53.56 -35.33 -28.38
C THR A 724 52.56 -34.21 -28.61
N VAL A 725 52.56 -33.19 -27.73
CA VAL A 725 51.58 -32.10 -27.83
C VAL A 725 51.88 -31.19 -29.01
N ARG A 726 53.15 -30.92 -29.35
CA ARG A 726 53.48 -30.18 -30.59
C ARG A 726 53.03 -30.91 -31.84
N ALA A 727 53.20 -32.24 -31.89
CA ALA A 727 52.70 -33.02 -33.03
C ALA A 727 51.17 -32.88 -33.17
N GLN A 728 50.44 -32.89 -32.04
CA GLN A 728 49.00 -32.63 -32.03
C GLN A 728 48.66 -31.21 -32.47
N MET A 729 49.37 -30.19 -31.96
CA MET A 729 49.17 -28.79 -32.36
C MET A 729 49.38 -28.60 -33.86
N THR A 730 50.49 -29.12 -34.41
CA THR A 730 50.77 -29.08 -35.85
C THR A 730 49.71 -29.81 -36.66
N GLY A 731 49.27 -30.99 -36.22
CA GLY A 731 48.19 -31.75 -36.88
C GLY A 731 46.83 -31.03 -36.87
N LEU A 732 46.60 -30.15 -35.89
CA LEU A 732 45.40 -29.32 -35.77
C LEU A 732 45.58 -27.92 -36.37
N GLY A 733 46.72 -27.61 -36.99
CA GLY A 733 47.03 -26.29 -37.55
C GLY A 733 47.20 -25.18 -36.49
N ILE A 734 47.43 -25.54 -35.23
CA ILE A 734 47.65 -24.60 -34.14
C ILE A 734 49.11 -24.12 -34.16
N PRO A 735 49.38 -22.82 -34.32
CA PRO A 735 50.74 -22.28 -34.27
C PRO A 735 51.44 -22.66 -32.95
N ASN A 736 52.73 -23.00 -33.02
CA ASN A 736 53.51 -23.39 -31.83
C ASN A 736 55.00 -22.97 -31.89
N ALA A 737 55.38 -22.13 -32.85
CA ALA A 737 56.77 -21.72 -33.07
C ALA A 737 57.39 -21.00 -31.87
N ALA A 738 56.61 -20.19 -31.14
CA ALA A 738 57.08 -19.45 -29.97
C ALA A 738 57.04 -20.25 -28.66
N VAL A 739 56.36 -21.40 -28.65
CA VAL A 739 56.37 -22.32 -27.51
C VAL A 739 57.72 -23.04 -27.52
N GLY A 740 58.38 -23.18 -26.37
CA GLY A 740 59.65 -23.89 -26.17
C GLY A 740 59.42 -25.29 -25.59
N LYS A 741 58.76 -25.35 -24.43
CA LYS A 741 58.43 -26.59 -23.72
C LYS A 741 56.95 -26.69 -23.40
N ILE A 742 56.45 -27.92 -23.31
CA ILE A 742 55.09 -28.24 -22.86
C ILE A 742 55.18 -29.31 -21.79
N TYR A 743 54.62 -29.04 -20.62
CA TYR A 743 54.58 -29.97 -19.50
C TYR A 743 53.14 -30.32 -19.15
N GLN A 744 52.90 -31.57 -18.77
CA GLN A 744 51.67 -31.97 -18.09
C GLN A 744 51.98 -32.46 -16.69
N GLY A 745 51.04 -32.27 -15.78
CA GLY A 745 51.16 -32.76 -14.43
C GLY A 745 49.82 -32.80 -13.73
N ASN A 746 49.87 -33.10 -12.44
CA ASN A 746 48.69 -33.13 -11.58
C ASN A 746 48.88 -32.23 -10.37
N VAL A 747 47.83 -31.50 -10.02
CA VAL A 747 47.73 -30.70 -8.82
C VAL A 747 46.67 -31.30 -7.90
N THR A 748 46.90 -31.23 -6.59
CA THR A 748 45.90 -31.63 -5.59
C THR A 748 44.95 -30.46 -5.35
N LEU A 749 43.68 -30.65 -5.70
CA LEU A 749 42.59 -29.71 -5.44
C LEU A 749 41.62 -30.29 -4.39
N PRO A 750 41.05 -29.44 -3.51
CA PRO A 750 40.07 -29.89 -2.52
C PRO A 750 38.68 -30.00 -3.13
N PHE A 751 38.12 -31.21 -3.21
CA PHE A 751 36.76 -31.45 -3.69
C PHE A 751 35.75 -31.39 -2.54
N ILE A 752 34.88 -30.37 -2.54
CA ILE A 752 33.93 -30.09 -1.45
C ILE A 752 32.46 -30.05 -1.88
N LEU A 753 32.15 -30.54 -3.07
CA LEU A 753 30.77 -30.71 -3.54
C LEU A 753 30.16 -32.00 -2.97
N THR A 754 28.86 -31.99 -2.67
CA THR A 754 28.13 -33.17 -2.16
C THR A 754 27.84 -34.20 -3.26
N GLY A 755 28.72 -35.18 -3.43
CA GLY A 755 28.54 -36.21 -4.47
C GLY A 755 28.68 -35.65 -5.90
N PRO A 756 28.34 -36.44 -6.93
CA PRO A 756 28.62 -36.10 -8.33
C PRO A 756 27.76 -34.96 -8.90
N GLY A 757 26.71 -34.51 -8.22
CA GLY A 757 25.84 -33.38 -8.63
C GLY A 757 25.67 -32.31 -7.55
N GLY A 758 26.64 -32.22 -6.65
CA GLY A 758 26.47 -31.59 -5.35
C GLY A 758 26.51 -30.08 -5.29
N THR A 759 25.79 -29.53 -4.32
CA THR A 759 26.00 -28.19 -3.77
C THR A 759 27.30 -28.14 -2.95
N LEU A 760 27.80 -26.94 -2.65
CA LEU A 760 28.93 -26.78 -1.73
C LEU A 760 28.56 -27.35 -0.35
N ASN A 761 29.41 -28.25 0.19
CA ASN A 761 29.19 -28.84 1.50
C ASN A 761 29.77 -27.94 2.60
N PRO A 762 28.95 -27.39 3.51
CA PRO A 762 29.47 -26.61 4.64
C PRO A 762 30.25 -27.47 5.65
N ASN A 763 30.01 -28.79 5.68
CA ASN A 763 30.80 -29.71 6.49
C ASN A 763 32.13 -30.05 5.80
N LEU A 764 33.15 -29.23 6.06
CA LEU A 764 34.48 -29.37 5.47
C LEU A 764 35.21 -30.67 5.85
N THR A 765 34.75 -31.43 6.84
CA THR A 765 35.35 -32.74 7.17
C THR A 765 35.07 -33.79 6.10
N MET A 766 34.07 -33.57 5.24
CA MET A 766 33.74 -34.45 4.12
C MET A 766 34.50 -34.10 2.83
N ALA A 767 35.35 -33.07 2.86
CA ALA A 767 36.18 -32.69 1.73
C ALA A 767 37.15 -33.82 1.34
N LYS A 768 37.31 -34.04 0.03
CA LYS A 768 38.18 -35.07 -0.52
C LYS A 768 39.35 -34.45 -1.28
N ARG A 769 40.45 -35.18 -1.43
CA ARG A 769 41.53 -34.82 -2.36
C ARG A 769 41.10 -35.21 -3.77
N TYR A 770 41.28 -34.30 -4.71
CA TYR A 770 41.12 -34.58 -6.13
C TYR A 770 42.43 -34.27 -6.86
N LYS A 771 42.89 -35.19 -7.70
CA LYS A 771 44.09 -35.02 -8.54
C LYS A 771 43.66 -34.44 -9.88
N ALA A 772 43.74 -33.12 -10.02
CA ALA A 772 43.35 -32.42 -11.24
C ALA A 772 44.55 -32.31 -12.19
N PRO A 773 44.39 -32.65 -13.48
CA PRO A 773 45.47 -32.45 -14.42
C PRO A 773 45.61 -30.98 -14.80
N PHE A 774 46.86 -30.58 -15.01
CA PHE A 774 47.22 -29.29 -15.58
C PHE A 774 48.07 -29.47 -16.83
N LEU A 775 48.11 -28.43 -17.66
CA LEU A 775 49.02 -28.29 -18.78
C LEU A 775 49.76 -26.96 -18.65
N VAL A 776 51.06 -26.93 -18.96
CA VAL A 776 51.91 -25.75 -18.95
C VAL A 776 52.60 -25.60 -20.29
N THR A 777 52.60 -24.40 -20.88
CA THR A 777 53.44 -24.03 -22.03
C THR A 777 54.45 -22.98 -21.61
N VAL A 778 55.72 -23.20 -21.93
CA VAL A 778 56.84 -22.29 -21.63
C VAL A 778 57.31 -21.64 -22.93
N PRO A 779 57.60 -20.32 -22.95
CA PRO A 779 58.17 -19.65 -24.12
C PRO A 779 59.51 -20.25 -24.57
N ALA A 780 59.80 -20.15 -25.88
CA ALA A 780 61.11 -20.53 -26.44
C ALA A 780 62.19 -19.47 -26.23
N SER A 781 61.80 -18.24 -25.87
CA SER A 781 62.72 -17.14 -25.55
C SER A 781 63.50 -17.41 -24.26
N THR A 782 64.57 -16.65 -23.99
CA THR A 782 65.23 -16.67 -22.69
C THR A 782 64.30 -16.10 -21.60
N PRO A 783 64.21 -16.72 -20.41
CA PRO A 783 63.41 -16.17 -19.31
C PRO A 783 63.91 -14.78 -18.88
N PRO A 784 63.00 -13.83 -18.61
CA PRO A 784 63.35 -12.55 -17.99
C PRO A 784 64.00 -12.73 -16.61
N THR A 785 64.60 -11.65 -16.09
CA THR A 785 65.08 -11.64 -14.70
C THR A 785 63.90 -11.90 -13.74
N GLY A 786 64.00 -12.96 -12.93
CA GLY A 786 62.92 -13.42 -12.04
C GLY A 786 61.94 -14.42 -12.68
N GLY A 787 62.11 -14.77 -13.95
CA GLY A 787 61.28 -15.74 -14.67
C GLY A 787 60.13 -15.12 -15.48
N PHE A 788 59.48 -15.93 -16.32
CA PHE A 788 58.32 -15.50 -17.11
C PHE A 788 57.12 -15.12 -16.24
N PRO A 789 56.36 -14.06 -16.55
CA PRO A 789 55.03 -13.88 -15.99
C PRO A 789 54.13 -15.10 -16.30
N VAL A 790 53.20 -15.41 -15.40
CA VAL A 790 52.30 -16.56 -15.53
C VAL A 790 50.93 -16.11 -16.01
N LEU A 791 50.44 -16.73 -17.09
CA LEU A 791 49.06 -16.61 -17.54
C LEU A 791 48.26 -17.84 -17.10
N ILE A 792 47.29 -17.65 -16.21
CA ILE A 792 46.31 -18.68 -15.86
C ILE A 792 45.18 -18.63 -16.90
N PHE A 793 44.91 -19.76 -17.55
CA PHE A 793 43.87 -19.85 -18.58
C PHE A 793 42.66 -20.67 -18.10
N GLY A 794 41.45 -20.08 -18.19
CA GLY A 794 40.17 -20.76 -17.97
C GLY A 794 39.46 -21.13 -19.27
N HIS A 795 39.10 -22.40 -19.44
CA HIS A 795 38.47 -22.92 -20.65
C HIS A 795 36.93 -22.75 -20.68
N GLY A 796 36.34 -22.93 -21.87
CA GLY A 796 34.89 -22.83 -22.08
C GLY A 796 34.09 -24.07 -21.67
N LEU A 797 32.76 -23.93 -21.63
CA LEU A 797 31.83 -25.03 -21.34
C LEU A 797 32.05 -26.18 -22.33
N THR A 798 31.94 -27.44 -21.89
CA THR A 798 32.21 -28.68 -22.68
C THR A 798 33.68 -28.90 -23.09
N GLY A 799 34.54 -27.91 -22.88
CA GLY A 799 35.97 -27.97 -23.16
C GLY A 799 36.79 -28.61 -22.04
N ASN A 800 38.11 -28.39 -22.10
CA ASN A 800 39.08 -28.80 -21.09
C ASN A 800 40.33 -27.90 -21.15
N ARG A 801 41.31 -28.16 -20.28
CA ARG A 801 42.56 -27.39 -20.17
C ARG A 801 43.33 -27.21 -21.48
N THR A 802 43.21 -28.13 -22.45
CA THR A 802 43.97 -28.04 -23.71
C THR A 802 43.47 -26.93 -24.63
N ASN A 803 42.32 -26.32 -24.34
CA ASN A 803 41.85 -25.10 -25.02
C ASN A 803 42.87 -23.95 -24.93
N MET A 804 43.72 -23.93 -23.90
CA MET A 804 44.80 -22.93 -23.80
C MET A 804 45.79 -22.98 -24.97
N LEU A 805 45.94 -24.15 -25.63
CA LEU A 805 46.91 -24.35 -26.69
C LEU A 805 46.66 -23.44 -27.90
N ALA A 806 45.41 -23.05 -28.14
CA ALA A 806 45.07 -22.10 -29.18
C ALA A 806 45.69 -20.71 -28.96
N LEU A 807 45.85 -20.30 -27.70
CA LEU A 807 46.46 -19.03 -27.30
C LEU A 807 47.96 -19.16 -27.01
N ALA A 808 48.46 -20.38 -26.79
CA ALA A 808 49.80 -20.63 -26.25
C ALA A 808 50.93 -19.98 -27.07
N ASN A 809 50.86 -20.01 -28.41
CA ASN A 809 51.89 -19.39 -29.24
C ASN A 809 51.90 -17.85 -29.13
N SER A 810 50.72 -17.23 -29.15
CA SER A 810 50.58 -15.77 -29.02
C SER A 810 51.02 -15.31 -27.62
N ALA A 811 50.59 -16.02 -26.57
CA ALA A 811 51.02 -15.77 -25.20
C ALA A 811 52.54 -15.95 -25.02
N ALA A 812 53.11 -17.03 -25.57
CA ALA A 812 54.54 -17.29 -25.52
C ALA A 812 55.36 -16.23 -26.27
N SER A 813 54.85 -15.71 -27.39
CA SER A 813 55.46 -14.62 -28.16
C SER A 813 55.52 -13.32 -27.35
N ALA A 814 54.59 -13.13 -26.40
CA ALA A 814 54.62 -12.03 -25.44
C ALA A 814 55.33 -12.38 -24.12
N GLY A 815 56.02 -13.53 -24.05
CA GLY A 815 56.82 -13.92 -22.91
C GLY A 815 56.04 -14.51 -21.73
N TYR A 816 54.84 -15.05 -21.93
CA TYR A 816 54.07 -15.69 -20.86
C TYR A 816 54.29 -17.20 -20.79
N LEU A 817 54.57 -17.70 -19.59
CA LEU A 817 54.30 -19.10 -19.26
C LEU A 817 52.80 -19.25 -19.04
N THR A 818 52.13 -20.15 -19.76
CA THR A 818 50.68 -20.34 -19.64
C THR A 818 50.36 -21.64 -18.93
N ILE A 819 49.42 -21.63 -17.98
CA ILE A 819 48.94 -22.81 -17.24
C ILE A 819 47.42 -22.90 -17.29
N ALA A 820 46.88 -24.11 -17.46
CA ALA A 820 45.45 -24.38 -17.36
C ALA A 820 45.17 -25.68 -16.61
N ILE A 821 44.05 -25.70 -15.90
CA ILE A 821 43.45 -26.88 -15.26
C ILE A 821 42.06 -27.15 -15.84
N ASP A 822 41.57 -28.38 -15.69
CA ASP A 822 40.18 -28.68 -16.01
C ASP A 822 39.25 -28.10 -14.94
N ALA A 823 38.15 -27.47 -15.35
CA ALA A 823 37.06 -27.09 -14.44
C ALA A 823 36.37 -28.34 -13.87
N VAL A 824 35.62 -28.19 -12.77
CA VAL A 824 34.85 -29.31 -12.21
C VAL A 824 33.87 -29.87 -13.25
N TYR A 825 33.74 -31.19 -13.30
CA TYR A 825 32.94 -31.92 -14.30
C TYR A 825 33.36 -31.76 -15.78
N HIS A 826 34.53 -31.16 -16.04
CA HIS A 826 35.08 -30.98 -17.38
C HIS A 826 36.38 -31.76 -17.57
N GLY A 827 36.78 -31.98 -18.81
CA GLY A 827 38.01 -32.73 -19.13
C GLY A 827 38.09 -34.04 -18.34
N GLU A 828 39.26 -34.32 -17.76
CA GLU A 828 39.48 -35.55 -16.97
C GLU A 828 38.85 -35.48 -15.57
N ARG A 829 38.22 -34.35 -15.23
CA ARG A 829 37.43 -34.13 -14.00
C ARG A 829 35.95 -34.39 -14.19
N THR A 830 35.53 -34.86 -15.36
CA THR A 830 34.18 -35.39 -15.53
C THR A 830 33.94 -36.63 -14.66
N SER A 831 32.68 -36.93 -14.39
CA SER A 831 32.25 -38.10 -13.63
C SER A 831 31.30 -38.94 -14.48
N CYS A 832 31.57 -40.23 -14.69
CA CYS A 832 30.65 -41.09 -15.45
C CYS A 832 29.32 -41.38 -14.70
N VAL A 833 29.28 -41.20 -13.37
CA VAL A 833 28.10 -41.52 -12.54
C VAL A 833 26.92 -40.60 -12.85
N GLY A 834 25.81 -41.15 -13.32
CA GLY A 834 24.60 -40.44 -13.74
C GLY A 834 24.61 -39.94 -15.19
N SER A 835 25.70 -40.14 -15.92
CA SER A 835 25.86 -39.68 -17.30
C SER A 835 24.92 -40.38 -18.30
N ALA A 836 24.31 -41.51 -17.92
CA ALA A 836 23.27 -42.17 -18.71
C ALA A 836 22.15 -41.21 -19.13
N SER A 837 21.78 -40.27 -18.27
CA SER A 837 20.73 -39.28 -18.50
C SER A 837 20.97 -38.40 -19.74
N VAL A 838 22.23 -38.05 -20.02
CA VAL A 838 22.59 -37.28 -21.22
C VAL A 838 22.93 -38.18 -22.40
N LEU A 839 23.55 -39.34 -22.15
CA LEU A 839 23.97 -40.27 -23.20
C LEU A 839 22.79 -40.93 -23.91
N GLN A 840 21.66 -41.13 -23.23
CA GLN A 840 20.46 -41.74 -23.82
C GLN A 840 19.84 -40.92 -24.96
N THR A 841 20.13 -39.62 -25.01
CA THR A 841 19.72 -38.75 -26.13
C THR A 841 20.46 -39.08 -27.44
N GLN A 842 21.63 -39.72 -27.33
CA GLN A 842 22.50 -40.08 -28.46
C GLN A 842 22.56 -41.59 -28.68
N ILE A 843 22.42 -42.37 -27.61
CA ILE A 843 22.59 -43.82 -27.59
C ILE A 843 21.42 -44.44 -26.80
N PRO A 844 20.41 -45.02 -27.46
CA PRO A 844 19.28 -45.64 -26.79
C PRO A 844 19.71 -46.66 -25.73
N ASN A 845 19.11 -46.60 -24.54
CA ASN A 845 19.40 -47.48 -23.39
C ASN A 845 20.85 -47.41 -22.85
N ALA A 846 21.60 -46.33 -23.12
CA ALA A 846 22.91 -46.13 -22.52
C ALA A 846 22.84 -46.15 -20.98
N THR A 847 23.74 -46.91 -20.37
CA THR A 847 24.07 -46.85 -18.94
C THR A 847 25.25 -45.90 -18.71
N ASP A 848 25.61 -45.64 -17.45
CA ASP A 848 26.78 -44.82 -17.11
C ASP A 848 28.10 -45.38 -17.67
N ASP A 849 28.18 -46.69 -17.90
CA ASP A 849 29.36 -47.34 -18.50
C ASP A 849 29.63 -46.85 -19.93
N TYR A 850 28.63 -46.34 -20.64
CA TYR A 850 28.79 -45.79 -22.00
C TYR A 850 29.57 -44.47 -22.04
N ALA A 851 29.83 -43.86 -20.87
CA ALA A 851 30.78 -42.76 -20.76
C ALA A 851 32.24 -43.22 -20.94
N CYS A 852 32.52 -44.51 -20.79
CA CYS A 852 33.85 -45.07 -20.96
C CYS A 852 34.16 -45.38 -22.41
N ALA A 853 35.44 -45.30 -22.78
CA ALA A 853 35.90 -45.44 -24.16
C ALA A 853 35.48 -46.78 -24.78
N ASP A 854 35.49 -47.84 -23.97
CA ASP A 854 34.93 -49.15 -24.32
C ASP A 854 34.01 -49.67 -23.20
N PRO A 855 32.68 -49.52 -23.31
CA PRO A 855 31.74 -49.98 -22.27
C PRO A 855 31.71 -51.50 -22.08
N VAL A 856 32.29 -52.29 -23.01
CA VAL A 856 32.37 -53.74 -22.91
C VAL A 856 33.49 -54.15 -21.95
N THR A 857 34.67 -53.55 -22.10
CA THR A 857 35.85 -53.89 -21.28
C THR A 857 36.04 -52.96 -20.08
N GLN A 858 35.35 -51.82 -20.05
CA GLN A 858 35.45 -50.79 -19.02
C GLN A 858 34.09 -50.55 -18.37
N LYS A 859 34.10 -50.05 -17.13
CA LYS A 859 32.90 -49.66 -16.40
C LYS A 859 33.08 -48.31 -15.71
N CYS A 860 31.96 -47.66 -15.43
CA CYS A 860 31.92 -46.54 -14.54
C CYS A 860 32.09 -47.01 -13.09
N ASP A 861 33.09 -46.46 -12.40
CA ASP A 861 33.28 -46.66 -10.98
C ASP A 861 32.41 -45.70 -10.17
N ALA A 862 31.50 -46.24 -9.37
CA ALA A 862 30.53 -45.43 -8.62
C ALA A 862 31.17 -44.58 -7.51
N ASP A 863 32.30 -45.02 -6.96
CA ASP A 863 32.96 -44.35 -5.82
C ASP A 863 33.83 -43.18 -6.26
N THR A 864 34.53 -43.33 -7.40
CA THR A 864 35.46 -42.33 -7.92
C THR A 864 34.90 -41.51 -9.07
N GLY A 865 33.83 -41.98 -9.73
CA GLY A 865 33.28 -41.36 -10.93
C GLY A 865 34.13 -41.55 -12.18
N ARG A 866 35.10 -42.46 -12.16
CA ARG A 866 36.05 -42.66 -13.26
C ARG A 866 35.79 -43.94 -14.02
N CYS A 867 36.29 -44.01 -15.24
CA CYS A 867 36.29 -45.25 -16.01
C CYS A 867 37.44 -46.14 -15.53
N ILE A 868 37.14 -47.41 -15.28
CA ILE A 868 38.12 -48.43 -14.89
C ILE A 868 37.91 -49.72 -15.68
N SER A 869 38.98 -50.51 -15.86
CA SER A 869 38.88 -51.86 -16.41
C SER A 869 37.89 -52.72 -15.60
N ARG A 870 37.00 -53.45 -16.29
CA ARG A 870 36.14 -54.46 -15.66
C ARG A 870 36.96 -55.63 -15.13
N ASP A 871 38.00 -56.04 -15.86
CA ASP A 871 38.98 -57.01 -15.38
C ASP A 871 40.11 -56.28 -14.64
N ARG A 872 39.91 -56.11 -13.32
CA ARG A 872 40.93 -55.53 -12.45
C ARG A 872 42.14 -56.45 -12.27
N THR A 873 42.10 -57.72 -12.64
CA THR A 873 43.27 -58.62 -12.55
C THR A 873 44.26 -58.35 -13.68
N ALA A 874 43.78 -57.95 -14.85
CA ALA A 874 44.60 -57.57 -16.00
C ALA A 874 45.19 -56.15 -15.94
N ALA A 875 44.75 -55.31 -14.99
CA ALA A 875 45.25 -53.94 -14.85
C ALA A 875 46.69 -53.91 -14.30
N THR A 876 47.54 -53.07 -14.89
CA THR A 876 48.96 -52.90 -14.51
C THR A 876 49.09 -52.44 -13.06
N ALA A 877 49.93 -53.12 -12.27
CA ALA A 877 50.25 -52.70 -10.91
C ALA A 877 51.02 -51.36 -10.92
N CYS A 878 50.73 -50.50 -9.96
CA CYS A 878 51.32 -49.17 -9.88
C CYS A 878 51.66 -48.77 -8.46
N THR A 879 52.67 -47.90 -8.33
CA THR A 879 53.04 -47.26 -7.06
C THR A 879 52.92 -45.74 -7.11
N SER A 880 52.70 -45.18 -8.31
CA SER A 880 52.52 -43.75 -8.54
C SER A 880 51.65 -43.49 -9.77
N ASP A 881 51.01 -42.31 -9.82
CA ASP A 881 50.25 -41.89 -11.01
C ASP A 881 51.12 -41.75 -12.24
N LEU A 882 52.37 -41.28 -12.07
CA LEU A 882 53.32 -41.10 -13.16
C LEU A 882 53.54 -42.41 -13.93
N GLN A 883 53.59 -43.54 -13.22
CA GLN A 883 53.73 -44.86 -13.83
C GLN A 883 52.56 -45.20 -14.75
N CYS A 884 51.33 -44.94 -14.32
CA CYS A 884 50.12 -45.22 -15.11
C CYS A 884 49.97 -44.24 -16.28
N VAL A 885 50.28 -42.97 -16.06
CA VAL A 885 50.18 -41.94 -17.10
C VAL A 885 51.23 -42.15 -18.20
N ALA A 886 52.45 -42.58 -17.84
CA ALA A 886 53.51 -42.88 -18.81
C ALA A 886 53.14 -44.01 -19.79
N THR A 887 52.21 -44.90 -19.40
CA THR A 887 51.70 -45.99 -20.24
C THR A 887 50.29 -45.73 -20.77
N ALA A 888 49.78 -44.50 -20.66
CA ALA A 888 48.41 -44.14 -21.03
C ALA A 888 47.31 -45.00 -20.37
N ALA A 889 47.55 -45.48 -19.14
CA ALA A 889 46.67 -46.36 -18.38
C ALA A 889 45.88 -45.64 -17.28
N GLY A 890 45.69 -44.32 -17.40
CA GLY A 890 44.99 -43.49 -16.41
C GLY A 890 45.83 -43.25 -15.16
N TYR A 891 45.21 -43.30 -13.98
CA TYR A 891 45.86 -43.02 -12.69
C TYR A 891 45.99 -44.26 -11.81
N CYS A 892 46.82 -44.16 -10.77
CA CYS A 892 47.00 -45.26 -9.84
C CYS A 892 45.86 -45.26 -8.82
N ALA A 893 44.97 -46.24 -8.91
CA ALA A 893 43.83 -46.38 -8.01
C ALA A 893 44.26 -46.91 -6.63
N ALA A 894 43.34 -46.82 -5.65
CA ALA A 894 43.62 -47.19 -4.26
C ALA A 894 43.97 -48.68 -4.08
N ASP A 895 43.58 -49.54 -5.03
CA ASP A 895 43.93 -50.96 -5.07
C ASP A 895 45.37 -51.23 -5.60
N GLY A 896 46.16 -50.18 -5.85
CA GLY A 896 47.53 -50.29 -6.34
C GLY A 896 47.61 -50.69 -7.81
N LYS A 897 46.55 -50.46 -8.60
CA LYS A 897 46.51 -50.74 -10.04
C LYS A 897 46.08 -49.54 -10.85
N CYS A 898 46.62 -49.42 -12.05
CA CYS A 898 46.20 -48.41 -13.00
C CYS A 898 44.71 -48.58 -13.34
N GLU A 899 44.03 -47.48 -13.67
CA GLU A 899 42.63 -47.53 -14.13
C GLU A 899 42.48 -48.40 -15.38
N ALA A 900 43.48 -48.35 -16.28
CA ALA A 900 43.52 -49.07 -17.56
C ALA A 900 42.26 -48.84 -18.42
N ALA A 901 41.71 -47.63 -18.32
CA ALA A 901 40.53 -47.18 -19.04
C ALA A 901 40.62 -45.67 -19.28
N ASP A 902 39.80 -45.17 -20.20
CA ASP A 902 39.67 -43.74 -20.52
C ASP A 902 38.18 -43.42 -20.73
N PHE A 903 37.84 -42.14 -20.69
CA PHE A 903 36.53 -41.69 -21.11
C PHE A 903 36.37 -41.76 -22.64
N ARG A 904 35.13 -41.95 -23.08
CA ARG A 904 34.77 -41.91 -24.49
C ARG A 904 34.93 -40.49 -25.04
N ARG A 905 35.56 -40.38 -26.22
CA ARG A 905 35.85 -39.11 -26.91
C ARG A 905 35.38 -39.19 -28.35
N ALA A 906 35.03 -38.04 -28.94
CA ALA A 906 34.64 -37.98 -30.35
C ALA A 906 35.82 -38.27 -31.30
N SER A 907 37.03 -37.88 -30.90
CA SER A 907 38.28 -38.12 -31.62
C SER A 907 39.47 -38.08 -30.66
N ALA A 908 40.62 -38.59 -31.10
CA ALA A 908 41.85 -38.56 -30.31
C ALA A 908 42.23 -37.11 -29.96
N GLY A 909 42.44 -36.83 -28.67
CA GLY A 909 42.77 -35.48 -28.16
C GLY A 909 41.57 -34.57 -27.89
N ALA A 910 40.33 -34.99 -28.19
CA ALA A 910 39.13 -34.25 -27.81
C ALA A 910 38.83 -34.37 -26.30
N ALA A 911 38.01 -33.45 -25.77
CA ALA A 911 37.44 -33.60 -24.44
C ALA A 911 36.52 -34.84 -24.37
N PRO A 912 36.31 -35.43 -23.18
CA PRO A 912 35.31 -36.49 -23.02
C PRO A 912 33.93 -36.07 -23.53
N LEU A 913 33.17 -37.00 -24.11
CA LEU A 913 31.82 -36.74 -24.62
C LEU A 913 30.86 -36.22 -23.54
N ILE A 914 31.12 -36.59 -22.29
CA ILE A 914 30.35 -36.16 -21.12
C ILE A 914 30.95 -34.92 -20.45
N ALA A 915 31.88 -34.19 -21.07
CA ALA A 915 32.38 -32.95 -20.47
C ALA A 915 31.22 -31.97 -20.22
N ALA A 916 31.15 -31.43 -18.99
CA ALA A 916 30.10 -30.53 -18.50
C ALA A 916 28.72 -31.13 -18.23
N TRP A 917 28.50 -32.45 -18.38
CA TRP A 917 27.14 -33.03 -18.34
C TRP A 917 26.35 -32.72 -17.06
N ASN A 918 27.04 -32.55 -15.92
CA ASN A 918 26.42 -32.23 -14.62
C ASN A 918 26.75 -30.82 -14.10
N PHE A 919 27.38 -29.98 -14.93
CA PHE A 919 27.76 -28.64 -14.52
C PHE A 919 26.55 -27.71 -14.44
N LEU A 920 25.66 -27.79 -15.43
CA LEU A 920 24.38 -27.07 -15.46
C LEU A 920 23.24 -28.03 -15.10
N ASN A 921 22.72 -27.91 -13.87
CA ASN A 921 21.63 -28.71 -13.36
C ASN A 921 20.33 -27.88 -13.29
N LEU A 922 19.44 -28.10 -14.24
CA LEU A 922 18.17 -27.36 -14.37
C LEU A 922 17.07 -27.85 -13.42
N THR A 923 17.27 -28.97 -12.72
CA THR A 923 16.36 -29.44 -11.67
C THR A 923 16.84 -29.04 -10.27
N ASN A 924 18.09 -28.57 -10.15
CA ASN A 924 18.68 -28.05 -8.93
C ASN A 924 19.58 -26.82 -9.22
N PHE A 925 18.99 -25.63 -9.21
CA PHE A 925 19.73 -24.37 -9.42
C PHE A 925 20.79 -24.10 -8.36
N PHE A 926 20.65 -24.62 -7.14
CA PHE A 926 21.68 -24.47 -6.11
C PHE A 926 22.96 -25.23 -6.50
N ALA A 927 22.83 -26.42 -7.09
CA ALA A 927 23.98 -27.16 -7.61
C ALA A 927 24.65 -26.40 -8.77
N THR A 928 23.86 -25.89 -9.71
CA THR A 928 24.38 -25.04 -10.81
C THR A 928 25.18 -23.86 -10.25
N ARG A 929 24.57 -23.06 -9.37
CA ARG A 929 25.22 -21.94 -8.69
C ARG A 929 26.55 -22.35 -8.05
N ASP A 930 26.51 -23.41 -7.25
CA ASP A 930 27.67 -23.83 -6.47
C ASP A 930 28.79 -24.43 -7.33
N ASN A 931 28.49 -25.03 -8.48
CA ASN A 931 29.48 -25.49 -9.45
C ASN A 931 30.34 -24.34 -10.00
N PHE A 932 29.73 -23.19 -10.30
CA PHE A 932 30.45 -21.97 -10.70
C PHE A 932 31.29 -21.42 -9.53
N ARG A 933 30.70 -21.35 -8.33
CA ARG A 933 31.39 -20.82 -7.12
C ARG A 933 32.60 -21.66 -6.75
N TYR A 934 32.50 -22.98 -6.91
CA TYR A 934 33.55 -23.92 -6.56
C TYR A 934 34.84 -23.69 -7.35
N ALA A 935 34.77 -23.18 -8.59
CA ALA A 935 35.97 -22.85 -9.36
C ALA A 935 36.87 -21.81 -8.66
N VAL A 936 36.31 -20.92 -7.83
CA VAL A 936 37.09 -19.95 -7.05
C VAL A 936 38.02 -20.65 -6.06
N ILE A 937 37.60 -21.78 -5.50
CA ILE A 937 38.42 -22.62 -4.61
C ILE A 937 39.55 -23.28 -5.40
N ASP A 938 39.22 -23.86 -6.55
CA ASP A 938 40.19 -24.52 -7.44
C ASP A 938 41.30 -23.53 -7.84
N PHE A 939 40.93 -22.32 -8.26
CA PHE A 939 41.91 -21.29 -8.64
C PHE A 939 42.68 -20.71 -7.45
N ALA A 940 42.06 -20.54 -6.29
CA ALA A 940 42.77 -20.13 -5.08
C ALA A 940 43.85 -21.15 -4.67
N GLN A 941 43.56 -22.45 -4.79
CA GLN A 941 44.57 -23.50 -4.56
C GLN A 941 45.61 -23.53 -5.69
N LEU A 942 45.24 -23.31 -6.94
CA LEU A 942 46.21 -23.22 -8.05
C LEU A 942 47.20 -22.06 -7.84
N ILE A 943 46.74 -20.90 -7.33
CA ILE A 943 47.61 -19.78 -6.98
C ILE A 943 48.60 -20.18 -5.88
N ARG A 944 48.17 -20.96 -4.87
CA ARG A 944 49.08 -21.50 -3.84
C ARG A 944 50.14 -22.42 -4.44
N VAL A 945 49.77 -23.26 -5.40
CA VAL A 945 50.68 -24.18 -6.11
C VAL A 945 51.70 -23.42 -6.95
N LEU A 946 51.27 -22.34 -7.62
CA LEU A 946 52.14 -21.44 -8.37
C LEU A 946 53.09 -20.67 -7.45
N LYS A 947 52.69 -20.34 -6.23
CA LYS A 947 53.50 -19.61 -5.26
C LYS A 947 54.37 -20.49 -4.35
N ASP A 948 54.29 -21.81 -4.49
CA ASP A 948 55.08 -22.74 -3.70
C ASP A 948 56.57 -22.65 -4.06
N ALA A 949 57.37 -22.14 -3.12
CA ALA A 949 58.81 -21.95 -3.26
C ALA A 949 59.64 -23.13 -2.71
N THR A 950 59.01 -24.24 -2.31
CA THR A 950 59.73 -25.42 -1.83
C THR A 950 60.45 -26.14 -2.97
N SER A 951 61.43 -26.99 -2.64
CA SER A 951 62.16 -27.80 -3.63
C SER A 951 61.28 -28.79 -4.40
N ASN A 952 60.08 -29.07 -3.91
CA ASN A 952 59.08 -29.92 -4.57
C ASN A 952 57.94 -29.10 -5.19
N GLY A 953 57.96 -27.78 -5.08
CA GLY A 953 56.98 -26.90 -5.73
C GLY A 953 57.05 -26.99 -7.25
N LEU A 954 56.00 -26.51 -7.92
CA LEU A 954 55.92 -26.55 -9.38
C LEU A 954 57.10 -25.82 -10.03
N HIS A 955 57.52 -24.68 -9.49
CA HIS A 955 58.65 -23.91 -10.00
C HIS A 955 59.95 -24.73 -10.02
N ALA A 956 60.31 -25.34 -8.89
CA ALA A 956 61.52 -26.16 -8.77
C ALA A 956 61.46 -27.40 -9.67
N LYS A 957 60.30 -28.05 -9.79
CA LYS A 957 60.12 -29.22 -10.67
C LYS A 957 60.28 -28.88 -12.15
N LEU A 958 59.77 -27.73 -12.60
CA LEU A 958 59.96 -27.28 -13.99
C LEU A 958 61.41 -26.93 -14.27
N ALA A 959 62.05 -26.16 -13.38
CA ALA A 959 63.46 -25.78 -13.51
C ALA A 959 64.41 -26.99 -13.51
N ALA A 960 64.06 -28.06 -12.80
CA ALA A 960 64.83 -29.31 -12.79
C ALA A 960 64.73 -30.10 -14.11
N LEU A 961 63.61 -29.96 -14.84
CA LEU A 961 63.43 -30.58 -16.16
C LEU A 961 64.11 -29.76 -17.27
N ASP A 962 64.12 -28.44 -17.14
CA ASP A 962 64.81 -27.51 -18.03
C ASP A 962 65.10 -26.20 -17.28
N ALA A 963 66.37 -25.78 -17.24
CA ALA A 963 66.79 -24.58 -16.53
C ALA A 963 66.15 -23.28 -17.06
N ASN A 964 65.63 -23.29 -18.29
CA ASN A 964 64.91 -22.16 -18.88
C ASN A 964 63.41 -22.14 -18.53
N SER A 965 62.87 -23.19 -17.91
CA SER A 965 61.46 -23.31 -17.53
C SER A 965 61.17 -22.68 -16.17
N VAL A 966 61.59 -21.43 -15.98
CA VAL A 966 61.43 -20.65 -14.74
C VAL A 966 60.40 -19.53 -14.91
N TYR A 967 59.54 -19.34 -13.90
CA TYR A 967 58.48 -18.33 -13.91
C TYR A 967 58.47 -17.46 -12.66
N ASN A 968 57.93 -16.25 -12.77
CA ASN A 968 57.78 -15.31 -11.66
C ASN A 968 56.43 -15.52 -10.96
N PRO A 969 56.40 -16.10 -9.74
CA PRO A 969 55.15 -16.36 -9.01
C PRO A 969 54.47 -15.09 -8.47
N ALA A 970 55.12 -13.93 -8.56
CA ALA A 970 54.56 -12.65 -8.14
C ALA A 970 53.77 -11.93 -9.26
N VAL A 971 53.90 -12.38 -10.52
CA VAL A 971 53.20 -11.77 -11.66
C VAL A 971 52.26 -12.80 -12.29
N LEU A 972 51.03 -12.82 -11.79
CA LEU A 972 49.98 -13.72 -12.24
C LEU A 972 48.91 -12.92 -13.00
N ASP A 973 48.68 -13.25 -14.26
CA ASP A 973 47.58 -12.72 -15.07
C ASP A 973 46.57 -13.83 -15.39
N TYR A 974 45.36 -13.45 -15.79
CA TYR A 974 44.28 -14.38 -16.11
C TYR A 974 43.70 -14.12 -17.50
N ALA A 975 43.46 -15.18 -18.27
CA ALA A 975 42.65 -15.14 -19.48
C ALA A 975 41.54 -16.20 -19.45
N GLY A 976 40.33 -15.85 -19.86
CA GLY A 976 39.19 -16.75 -19.89
C GLY A 976 38.46 -16.76 -21.23
N GLN A 977 37.93 -17.92 -21.60
CA GLN A 977 37.00 -18.10 -22.71
C GLN A 977 35.64 -18.54 -22.15
N SER A 978 34.53 -17.89 -22.53
CA SER A 978 33.17 -18.37 -22.21
C SER A 978 33.02 -18.66 -20.71
N LEU A 979 32.76 -19.90 -20.28
CA LEU A 979 32.77 -20.34 -18.87
C LEU A 979 34.00 -19.85 -18.09
N GLY A 980 35.19 -19.88 -18.70
CA GLY A 980 36.42 -19.36 -18.10
C GLY A 980 36.35 -17.87 -17.77
N THR A 981 35.50 -17.09 -18.45
CA THR A 981 35.26 -15.69 -18.07
C THR A 981 34.42 -15.55 -16.81
N PHE A 982 33.46 -16.46 -16.58
CA PHE A 982 32.67 -16.49 -15.35
C PHE A 982 33.62 -16.73 -14.16
N HIS A 983 34.43 -17.79 -14.25
CA HIS A 983 35.41 -18.10 -13.20
C HIS A 983 36.44 -16.99 -13.00
N GLY A 984 36.94 -16.40 -14.09
CA GLY A 984 37.91 -15.30 -14.04
C GLY A 984 37.36 -14.05 -13.38
N ASN A 985 36.11 -13.69 -13.69
CA ASN A 985 35.44 -12.56 -13.08
C ASN A 985 35.23 -12.78 -11.57
N MET A 986 34.72 -13.96 -11.19
CA MET A 986 34.52 -14.32 -9.78
C MET A 986 35.84 -14.33 -9.01
N LEU A 987 36.90 -14.94 -9.56
CA LEU A 987 38.23 -14.94 -8.95
C LEU A 987 38.78 -13.52 -8.79
N ALA A 988 38.70 -12.70 -9.85
CA ALA A 988 39.16 -11.31 -9.82
C ALA A 988 38.37 -10.44 -8.85
N SER A 989 37.11 -10.77 -8.53
CA SER A 989 36.34 -10.00 -7.55
C SER A 989 36.88 -10.11 -6.12
N VAL A 990 37.74 -11.09 -5.81
CA VAL A 990 38.17 -11.40 -4.44
C VAL A 990 39.67 -11.67 -4.28
N SER A 991 40.35 -12.17 -5.32
CA SER A 991 41.78 -12.46 -5.26
C SER A 991 42.59 -11.15 -5.34
N PRO A 992 43.56 -10.90 -4.46
CA PRO A 992 44.50 -9.79 -4.61
C PRO A 992 45.62 -10.09 -5.62
N ASP A 993 45.81 -11.36 -6.00
CA ASP A 993 47.04 -11.83 -6.65
C ASP A 993 47.06 -11.69 -8.17
N ILE A 994 45.90 -11.53 -8.80
CA ILE A 994 45.81 -11.45 -10.27
C ILE A 994 46.05 -10.00 -10.72
N ARG A 995 47.04 -9.74 -11.55
CA ARG A 995 47.37 -8.38 -11.99
C ARG A 995 46.53 -7.93 -13.17
N HIS A 996 46.44 -8.68 -14.26
CA HIS A 996 45.58 -8.34 -15.40
C HIS A 996 44.59 -9.47 -15.72
N VAL A 997 43.38 -9.11 -16.14
CA VAL A 997 42.29 -10.05 -16.41
C VAL A 997 41.74 -9.80 -17.81
N ALA A 998 41.84 -10.79 -18.70
CA ALA A 998 41.27 -10.74 -20.04
C ALA A 998 40.12 -11.73 -20.20
N LEU A 999 38.96 -11.25 -20.63
CA LEU A 999 37.73 -12.04 -20.76
C LEU A 999 37.28 -12.05 -22.22
N ASN A 1000 37.39 -13.21 -22.89
CA ASN A 1000 36.92 -13.39 -24.26
C ASN A 1000 35.52 -14.00 -24.27
N VAL A 1001 34.61 -13.37 -25.01
CA VAL A 1001 33.16 -13.62 -25.01
C VAL A 1001 32.61 -13.75 -23.58
N PRO A 1002 32.72 -12.72 -22.74
CA PRO A 1002 32.15 -12.80 -21.40
C PRO A 1002 30.62 -12.67 -21.42
N GLY A 1003 29.97 -13.27 -20.43
CA GLY A 1003 28.52 -13.21 -20.26
C GLY A 1003 28.11 -13.07 -18.81
N SER A 1004 26.83 -12.81 -18.60
CA SER A 1004 26.17 -12.73 -17.30
C SER A 1004 24.69 -13.11 -17.44
N ASP A 1005 23.90 -12.96 -16.38
CA ASP A 1005 22.47 -13.33 -16.35
C ASP A 1005 22.25 -14.74 -16.94
N GLN A 1006 22.73 -15.76 -16.22
CA GLN A 1006 22.71 -17.15 -16.71
C GLN A 1006 21.28 -17.63 -17.04
N VAL A 1007 20.27 -17.09 -16.33
CA VAL A 1007 18.85 -17.35 -16.61
C VAL A 1007 18.50 -16.80 -17.99
N GLN A 1008 18.88 -15.56 -18.30
CA GLN A 1008 18.67 -14.98 -19.62
C GLN A 1008 19.44 -15.72 -20.73
N VAL A 1009 20.66 -16.19 -20.47
CA VAL A 1009 21.42 -17.03 -21.41
C VAL A 1009 20.61 -18.27 -21.77
N LEU A 1010 20.14 -19.04 -20.77
CA LEU A 1010 19.31 -20.23 -21.00
C LEU A 1010 18.07 -19.90 -21.81
N LEU A 1011 17.41 -18.78 -21.53
CA LEU A 1011 16.15 -18.41 -22.16
C LEU A 1011 16.31 -17.83 -23.56
N THR A 1012 17.44 -17.21 -23.90
CA THR A 1012 17.56 -16.45 -25.17
C THR A 1012 18.67 -16.89 -26.11
N ALA A 1013 19.70 -17.59 -25.63
CA ALA A 1013 20.80 -18.03 -26.50
C ALA A 1013 20.33 -19.06 -27.53
N PRO A 1014 20.56 -18.85 -28.85
CA PRO A 1014 20.28 -19.87 -29.86
C PRO A 1014 21.01 -21.20 -29.60
N GLY A 1015 22.26 -21.13 -29.12
CA GLY A 1015 23.10 -22.29 -28.80
C GLY A 1015 22.59 -23.16 -27.65
N PHE A 1016 21.64 -22.67 -26.84
CA PHE A 1016 21.01 -23.42 -25.75
C PHE A 1016 19.60 -23.94 -26.10
N SER A 1017 19.16 -23.81 -27.35
CA SER A 1017 17.81 -24.21 -27.78
C SER A 1017 17.45 -25.67 -27.47
N SER A 1018 18.40 -26.60 -27.63
CA SER A 1018 18.23 -28.04 -27.36
C SER A 1018 17.96 -28.36 -25.88
N VAL A 1019 18.37 -27.48 -24.97
CA VAL A 1019 18.15 -27.61 -23.53
C VAL A 1019 16.97 -26.76 -23.08
N ARG A 1020 16.82 -25.55 -23.62
CA ARG A 1020 15.74 -24.60 -23.31
C ARG A 1020 14.37 -25.19 -23.63
N VAL A 1021 14.20 -25.79 -24.81
CA VAL A 1021 12.87 -26.25 -25.26
C VAL A 1021 12.29 -27.33 -24.34
N PRO A 1022 13.01 -28.43 -24.00
CA PRO A 1022 12.53 -29.39 -23.02
C PRO A 1022 12.32 -28.81 -21.61
N PHE A 1023 13.18 -27.89 -21.18
CA PHE A 1023 13.05 -27.21 -19.89
C PHE A 1023 11.75 -26.41 -19.78
N LEU A 1024 11.45 -25.57 -20.80
CA LEU A 1024 10.20 -24.80 -20.84
C LEU A 1024 8.97 -25.72 -20.96
N ALA A 1025 9.06 -26.83 -21.70
CA ALA A 1025 7.98 -27.81 -21.76
C ALA A 1025 7.71 -28.45 -20.39
N GLY A 1026 8.75 -28.78 -19.63
CA GLY A 1026 8.63 -29.29 -18.25
C GLY A 1026 8.01 -28.26 -17.29
N LEU A 1027 8.40 -26.99 -17.39
CA LEU A 1027 7.77 -25.91 -16.61
C LEU A 1027 6.29 -25.73 -16.97
N GLY A 1028 5.94 -25.85 -18.26
CA GLY A 1028 4.54 -25.80 -18.72
C GLY A 1028 3.68 -26.90 -18.09
N GLN A 1029 4.22 -28.10 -17.85
CA GLN A 1029 3.52 -29.18 -17.12
C GLN A 1029 3.24 -28.84 -15.66
N LEU A 1030 3.97 -27.89 -15.07
CA LEU A 1030 3.78 -27.36 -13.72
C LEU A 1030 2.89 -26.09 -13.70
N GLY A 1031 2.32 -25.69 -14.85
CA GLY A 1031 1.56 -24.45 -14.99
C GLY A 1031 2.41 -23.19 -15.12
N LEU A 1032 3.73 -23.32 -15.20
CA LEU A 1032 4.68 -22.20 -15.34
C LEU A 1032 4.99 -21.97 -16.83
N THR A 1033 4.05 -21.36 -17.53
CA THR A 1033 4.17 -21.10 -18.98
C THR A 1033 4.71 -19.70 -19.25
N PRO A 1034 5.64 -19.52 -20.22
CA PRO A 1034 6.06 -18.19 -20.65
C PRO A 1034 4.89 -17.26 -20.92
N GLY A 1035 4.92 -16.10 -20.26
CA GLY A 1035 3.98 -15.00 -20.40
C GLY A 1035 2.96 -14.91 -19.28
N THR A 1036 3.05 -15.80 -18.29
CA THR A 1036 2.21 -15.78 -17.09
C THR A 1036 2.94 -15.12 -15.92
N PRO A 1037 2.23 -14.43 -14.99
CA PRO A 1037 2.82 -13.92 -13.76
C PRO A 1037 3.55 -15.01 -12.93
N GLY A 1038 2.98 -16.22 -12.88
CA GLY A 1038 3.64 -17.39 -12.26
C GLY A 1038 5.02 -17.69 -12.85
N PHE A 1039 5.20 -17.63 -14.17
CA PHE A 1039 6.49 -17.82 -14.81
C PHE A 1039 7.47 -16.68 -14.51
N ASP A 1040 7.01 -15.43 -14.53
CA ASP A 1040 7.86 -14.27 -14.20
C ASP A 1040 8.35 -14.35 -12.74
N ASN A 1041 7.49 -14.73 -11.79
CA ASN A 1041 7.87 -15.01 -10.40
C ASN A 1041 8.92 -16.12 -10.30
N PHE A 1042 8.75 -17.20 -11.08
CA PHE A 1042 9.76 -18.26 -11.15
C PHE A 1042 11.11 -17.73 -11.63
N LEU A 1043 11.15 -16.82 -12.61
CA LEU A 1043 12.40 -16.19 -13.06
C LEU A 1043 13.05 -15.35 -11.96
N VAL A 1044 12.27 -14.58 -11.18
CA VAL A 1044 12.78 -13.82 -10.04
C VAL A 1044 13.42 -14.76 -9.00
N LEU A 1045 12.79 -15.90 -8.72
CA LEU A 1045 13.34 -16.92 -7.81
C LEU A 1045 14.59 -17.60 -8.37
N ALA A 1046 14.60 -17.96 -9.66
CA ALA A 1046 15.76 -18.56 -10.32
C ALA A 1046 16.97 -17.61 -10.28
N LYS A 1047 16.76 -16.33 -10.58
CA LYS A 1047 17.79 -15.29 -10.45
C LYS A 1047 18.25 -15.12 -9.00
N THR A 1048 17.32 -15.15 -8.05
CA THR A 1048 17.66 -15.13 -6.61
C THR A 1048 18.56 -16.30 -6.23
N ILE A 1049 18.39 -17.49 -6.80
CA ILE A 1049 19.30 -18.60 -6.53
C ILE A 1049 20.65 -18.40 -7.20
N ILE A 1050 20.69 -18.02 -8.48
CA ILE A 1050 21.91 -17.99 -9.29
C ILE A 1050 22.82 -16.79 -9.00
N ASP A 1051 22.27 -15.66 -8.59
CA ASP A 1051 23.00 -14.38 -8.41
C ASP A 1051 24.33 -14.46 -7.66
N PRO A 1052 24.50 -15.23 -6.56
CA PRO A 1052 25.80 -15.40 -5.89
C PRO A 1052 26.89 -16.05 -6.75
N ALA A 1053 26.54 -16.56 -7.93
CA ALA A 1053 27.44 -17.12 -8.93
C ALA A 1053 27.39 -16.39 -10.28
N ASP A 1054 26.63 -15.29 -10.38
CA ASP A 1054 26.51 -14.52 -11.61
C ASP A 1054 27.57 -13.41 -11.67
N PRO A 1055 28.45 -13.39 -12.69
CA PRO A 1055 29.48 -12.37 -12.85
C PRO A 1055 28.96 -10.93 -12.85
N GLN A 1056 27.69 -10.69 -13.23
CA GLN A 1056 27.12 -9.35 -13.21
C GLN A 1056 27.27 -8.68 -11.85
N ASN A 1057 27.02 -9.43 -10.78
CA ASN A 1057 27.02 -8.95 -9.40
C ASN A 1057 28.43 -8.69 -8.86
N MET A 1058 29.46 -9.11 -9.59
CA MET A 1058 30.83 -9.21 -9.09
C MET A 1058 31.82 -8.39 -9.91
N THR A 1059 31.46 -8.08 -11.15
CA THR A 1059 32.36 -7.44 -12.11
C THR A 1059 32.76 -6.03 -11.68
N TYR A 1060 31.89 -5.30 -10.98
CA TYR A 1060 32.25 -4.02 -10.36
C TYR A 1060 33.46 -4.20 -9.42
N SER A 1061 33.39 -5.19 -8.53
CA SER A 1061 34.47 -5.54 -7.61
C SER A 1061 35.68 -6.11 -8.35
N ALA A 1062 35.50 -6.91 -9.41
CA ALA A 1062 36.61 -7.42 -10.21
C ALA A 1062 37.47 -6.30 -10.83
N VAL A 1063 36.83 -5.17 -11.21
CA VAL A 1063 37.51 -3.98 -11.75
C VAL A 1063 38.02 -3.05 -10.63
N ASN A 1064 37.27 -2.91 -9.53
CA ASN A 1064 37.51 -1.90 -8.50
C ASN A 1064 38.00 -2.48 -7.16
N LEU A 1065 38.51 -3.72 -7.13
CA LEU A 1065 39.00 -4.36 -5.91
C LEU A 1065 40.13 -3.54 -5.28
N ALA A 1066 39.91 -3.03 -4.07
CA ALA A 1066 40.87 -2.15 -3.39
C ALA A 1066 42.23 -2.80 -3.15
N THR A 1067 42.26 -4.10 -2.83
CA THR A 1067 43.50 -4.86 -2.58
C THR A 1067 44.28 -5.20 -3.85
N ALA A 1068 43.74 -4.93 -5.05
CA ALA A 1068 44.39 -5.13 -6.34
C ALA A 1068 44.43 -3.81 -7.12
N SER A 1069 45.11 -2.81 -6.56
CA SER A 1069 45.05 -1.43 -7.07
C SER A 1069 45.59 -1.25 -8.50
N ASP A 1070 46.55 -2.05 -8.94
CA ASP A 1070 47.09 -2.00 -10.30
C ASP A 1070 46.31 -2.87 -11.31
N ARG A 1071 45.22 -3.52 -10.87
CA ARG A 1071 44.47 -4.42 -11.74
C ARG A 1071 43.77 -3.67 -12.86
N LYS A 1072 43.86 -4.26 -14.05
CA LYS A 1072 43.12 -3.86 -15.25
C LYS A 1072 42.34 -5.03 -15.79
N VAL A 1073 41.17 -4.75 -16.34
CA VAL A 1073 40.27 -5.74 -16.93
C VAL A 1073 40.02 -5.40 -18.39
N TYR A 1074 40.13 -6.41 -19.25
CA TYR A 1074 39.83 -6.34 -20.68
C TYR A 1074 38.73 -7.32 -21.04
N MET A 1075 37.78 -6.89 -21.83
CA MET A 1075 36.68 -7.71 -22.35
C MET A 1075 36.66 -7.58 -23.86
N GLN A 1076 36.56 -8.71 -24.57
CA GLN A 1076 36.31 -8.69 -26.00
C GLN A 1076 35.23 -9.67 -26.39
N TYR A 1077 34.40 -9.30 -27.36
CA TYR A 1077 33.32 -10.14 -27.87
C TYR A 1077 33.09 -9.82 -29.34
N ILE A 1078 32.34 -10.69 -30.02
CA ILE A 1078 31.96 -10.54 -31.42
C ILE A 1078 30.44 -10.44 -31.52
N GLN A 1079 29.95 -9.51 -32.35
CA GLN A 1079 28.53 -9.33 -32.56
C GLN A 1079 27.89 -10.61 -33.11
N GLY A 1080 26.67 -10.94 -32.66
CA GLY A 1080 25.94 -12.13 -33.08
C GLY A 1080 26.48 -13.45 -32.51
N ASP A 1081 27.14 -13.43 -31.35
CA ASP A 1081 27.45 -14.64 -30.59
C ASP A 1081 26.14 -15.38 -30.21
N GLU A 1082 26.05 -16.65 -30.59
CA GLU A 1082 24.86 -17.48 -30.41
C GLU A 1082 24.84 -18.25 -29.07
N VAL A 1083 25.93 -18.26 -28.31
CA VAL A 1083 26.05 -18.99 -27.03
C VAL A 1083 25.96 -18.02 -25.85
N LEU A 1084 26.66 -16.89 -25.92
CA LEU A 1084 26.52 -15.78 -24.98
C LEU A 1084 26.01 -14.56 -25.74
N PRO A 1085 24.68 -14.37 -25.82
CA PRO A 1085 24.09 -13.25 -26.53
C PRO A 1085 24.68 -11.93 -26.07
N ASN A 1086 25.02 -11.02 -27.00
CA ASN A 1086 25.75 -9.79 -26.70
C ASN A 1086 25.08 -8.92 -25.63
N ARG A 1087 23.74 -8.97 -25.52
CA ARG A 1087 22.99 -8.30 -24.44
C ARG A 1087 23.51 -8.67 -23.04
N THR A 1088 23.87 -9.93 -22.82
CA THR A 1088 24.41 -10.39 -21.53
C THR A 1088 25.83 -9.89 -21.30
N THR A 1089 26.65 -9.80 -22.35
CA THR A 1089 27.97 -9.17 -22.31
C THR A 1089 27.87 -7.68 -21.98
N GLU A 1090 26.94 -6.97 -22.62
CA GLU A 1090 26.68 -5.55 -22.41
C GLU A 1090 26.20 -5.25 -20.98
N GLN A 1091 25.34 -6.11 -20.42
CA GLN A 1091 24.91 -6.03 -19.01
C GLN A 1091 26.10 -6.14 -18.04
N LEU A 1092 27.03 -7.08 -18.31
CA LEU A 1092 28.26 -7.21 -17.54
C LEU A 1092 29.16 -5.96 -17.68
N ILE A 1093 29.30 -5.43 -18.90
CA ILE A 1093 30.07 -4.20 -19.14
C ILE A 1093 29.44 -3.03 -18.39
N ALA A 1094 28.12 -2.85 -18.45
CA ALA A 1094 27.42 -1.79 -17.74
C ALA A 1094 27.64 -1.86 -16.23
N ALA A 1095 27.57 -3.07 -15.64
CA ALA A 1095 27.87 -3.29 -14.23
C ALA A 1095 29.33 -2.96 -13.87
N ALA A 1096 30.28 -3.26 -14.76
CA ALA A 1096 31.71 -2.98 -14.54
C ALA A 1096 32.02 -1.48 -14.59
N LYS A 1097 31.29 -0.71 -15.41
CA LYS A 1097 31.50 0.73 -15.61
C LYS A 1097 31.01 1.62 -14.48
N ARG A 1098 30.48 1.05 -13.39
CA ARG A 1098 29.92 1.81 -12.26
C ARG A 1098 30.95 2.43 -11.32
N GLY A 1099 32.23 2.05 -11.42
CA GLY A 1099 33.31 2.52 -10.53
C GLY A 1099 34.21 3.58 -11.15
N ALA A 1100 35.20 4.03 -10.38
CA ALA A 1100 36.21 4.97 -10.88
C ALA A 1100 37.11 4.32 -11.93
N LYS A 1101 37.45 3.03 -11.75
CA LYS A 1101 38.16 2.24 -12.76
C LYS A 1101 37.17 1.64 -13.75
N GLN A 1102 37.56 1.63 -15.00
CA GLN A 1102 36.73 1.19 -16.13
C GLN A 1102 37.38 -0.01 -16.81
N PRO A 1103 36.61 -1.02 -17.24
CA PRO A 1103 37.15 -2.08 -18.09
C PRO A 1103 37.46 -1.53 -19.48
N GLN A 1104 38.45 -2.13 -20.13
CA GLN A 1104 38.72 -1.90 -21.55
C GLN A 1104 37.90 -2.90 -22.35
N VAL A 1105 37.20 -2.44 -23.39
CA VAL A 1105 36.24 -3.26 -24.14
C VAL A 1105 36.55 -3.17 -25.63
N PHE A 1106 36.55 -4.31 -26.32
CA PHE A 1106 36.62 -4.37 -27.77
C PHE A 1106 35.48 -5.23 -28.34
N GLU A 1107 34.67 -4.64 -29.21
CA GLU A 1107 33.62 -5.31 -29.96
C GLU A 1107 34.11 -5.59 -31.38
N PHE A 1108 34.06 -6.84 -31.81
CA PHE A 1108 34.28 -7.23 -33.20
C PHE A 1108 32.96 -7.25 -33.97
N VAL A 1109 32.91 -6.57 -35.11
CA VAL A 1109 31.76 -6.44 -36.00
C VAL A 1109 32.07 -7.14 -37.33
N SER A 1110 31.30 -8.18 -37.64
CA SER A 1110 31.36 -8.87 -38.94
C SER A 1110 30.35 -8.26 -39.91
N PRO A 1111 30.73 -7.86 -41.14
CA PRO A 1111 32.04 -8.08 -41.77
C PRO A 1111 33.08 -6.95 -41.61
N THR A 1112 32.71 -5.84 -40.97
CA THR A 1112 33.48 -4.57 -40.93
C THR A 1112 34.92 -4.74 -40.47
N ASP A 1113 35.17 -5.55 -39.45
CA ASP A 1113 36.52 -5.75 -38.88
C ASP A 1113 37.33 -6.84 -39.58
N PHE A 1114 36.78 -7.44 -40.63
CA PHE A 1114 37.28 -8.69 -41.23
C PHE A 1114 37.28 -8.63 -42.75
N ASP A 1115 37.76 -7.54 -43.33
CA ASP A 1115 37.99 -7.38 -44.78
C ASP A 1115 36.75 -7.63 -45.65
N GLY A 1116 35.55 -7.33 -45.14
CA GLY A 1116 34.30 -7.59 -45.86
C GLY A 1116 33.80 -9.04 -45.80
N THR A 1117 34.48 -9.93 -45.07
CA THR A 1117 34.07 -11.34 -44.90
C THR A 1117 33.02 -11.52 -43.81
N VAL A 1118 31.96 -12.27 -44.11
CA VAL A 1118 30.88 -12.56 -43.15
C VAL A 1118 31.24 -13.82 -42.36
N CYS A 1119 31.43 -13.66 -41.05
CA CYS A 1119 31.79 -14.76 -40.17
C CYS A 1119 30.55 -15.56 -39.75
N PRO A 1120 30.55 -16.90 -39.82
CA PRO A 1120 29.41 -17.74 -39.46
C PRO A 1120 29.02 -17.57 -37.99
N GLY A 1121 27.74 -17.27 -37.71
CA GLY A 1121 27.21 -17.03 -36.35
C GLY A 1121 27.54 -18.15 -35.35
N SER A 1122 27.35 -19.41 -35.77
CA SER A 1122 27.61 -20.61 -34.96
C SER A 1122 29.08 -20.78 -34.54
N GLU A 1123 30.03 -20.13 -35.21
CA GLU A 1123 31.46 -20.21 -34.91
C GLU A 1123 31.97 -19.02 -34.10
N ARG A 1124 31.19 -17.93 -34.04
CA ARG A 1124 31.58 -16.66 -33.40
C ARG A 1124 31.93 -16.80 -31.93
N HIS A 1125 31.25 -17.68 -31.19
CA HIS A 1125 31.54 -17.86 -29.77
C HIS A 1125 32.99 -18.32 -29.52
N GLY A 1126 33.50 -19.24 -30.35
CA GLY A 1126 34.82 -19.82 -30.22
C GLY A 1126 35.92 -19.06 -30.96
N PHE A 1127 35.64 -17.86 -31.47
CA PHE A 1127 36.48 -17.21 -32.48
C PHE A 1127 37.95 -16.99 -32.06
N MET A 1128 38.24 -16.78 -30.77
CA MET A 1128 39.61 -16.67 -30.27
C MET A 1128 40.37 -18.00 -30.30
N LEU A 1129 39.66 -19.12 -30.11
CA LEU A 1129 40.28 -20.44 -29.94
C LEU A 1129 40.46 -21.19 -31.25
N ARG A 1130 39.66 -20.91 -32.28
CA ARG A 1130 39.69 -21.65 -33.54
C ARG A 1130 39.44 -20.70 -34.71
N PRO A 1131 40.23 -20.83 -35.81
CA PRO A 1131 39.95 -20.13 -37.06
C PRO A 1131 38.52 -20.42 -37.51
N MET A 1132 37.74 -19.37 -37.78
CA MET A 1132 36.39 -19.52 -38.29
C MET A 1132 36.40 -19.79 -39.80
N THR A 1133 35.43 -20.58 -40.27
CA THR A 1133 35.17 -20.76 -41.71
C THR A 1133 34.93 -19.40 -42.35
N ASN A 1134 35.64 -19.09 -43.44
CA ASN A 1134 35.60 -17.80 -44.15
C ASN A 1134 36.07 -16.56 -43.36
N CYS A 1135 36.45 -16.70 -42.08
CA CYS A 1135 37.00 -15.62 -41.25
C CYS A 1135 38.19 -16.06 -40.37
N PRO A 1136 39.23 -16.72 -40.92
CA PRO A 1136 40.34 -17.22 -40.10
C PRO A 1136 41.14 -16.10 -39.40
N GLN A 1137 41.17 -14.89 -39.98
CA GLN A 1137 41.86 -13.72 -39.42
C GLN A 1137 41.27 -13.27 -38.07
N ALA A 1138 40.01 -13.57 -37.78
CA ALA A 1138 39.36 -13.15 -36.55
C ALA A 1138 40.03 -13.72 -35.30
N SER A 1139 40.49 -14.98 -35.35
CA SER A 1139 41.21 -15.61 -34.25
C SER A 1139 42.54 -14.92 -33.96
N VAL A 1140 43.30 -14.59 -35.02
CA VAL A 1140 44.58 -13.92 -34.90
C VAL A 1140 44.40 -12.52 -34.32
N ALA A 1141 43.40 -11.77 -34.80
CA ALA A 1141 43.08 -10.44 -34.28
C ALA A 1141 42.68 -10.50 -32.78
N ALA A 1142 41.79 -11.42 -32.41
CA ALA A 1142 41.35 -11.63 -31.04
C ALA A 1142 42.50 -11.97 -30.09
N GLN A 1143 43.38 -12.88 -30.49
CA GLN A 1143 44.55 -13.28 -29.70
C GLN A 1143 45.55 -12.13 -29.57
N THR A 1144 45.82 -11.41 -30.67
CA THR A 1144 46.76 -10.29 -30.69
C THR A 1144 46.32 -9.19 -29.73
N LYS A 1145 45.04 -8.78 -29.79
CA LYS A 1145 44.50 -7.75 -28.89
C LYS A 1145 44.57 -8.18 -27.43
N LEU A 1146 44.14 -9.40 -27.13
CA LEU A 1146 44.16 -9.94 -25.77
C LEU A 1146 45.58 -9.99 -25.20
N VAL A 1147 46.54 -10.52 -25.95
CA VAL A 1147 47.92 -10.66 -25.49
C VAL A 1147 48.62 -9.30 -25.37
N THR A 1148 48.33 -8.37 -26.27
CA THR A 1148 48.83 -6.98 -26.18
C THR A 1148 48.34 -6.31 -24.90
N PHE A 1149 47.06 -6.49 -24.56
CA PHE A 1149 46.51 -6.01 -23.30
C PHE A 1149 47.20 -6.65 -22.09
N LEU A 1150 47.42 -7.96 -22.09
CA LEU A 1150 48.10 -8.63 -20.97
C LEU A 1150 49.52 -8.07 -20.77
N ALA A 1151 50.28 -7.87 -21.86
CA ALA A 1151 51.64 -7.37 -21.79
C ALA A 1151 51.73 -5.91 -21.34
N THR A 1152 50.81 -5.05 -21.79
CA THR A 1152 50.92 -3.58 -21.62
C THR A 1152 49.95 -2.99 -20.60
N GLY A 1153 48.91 -3.74 -20.23
CA GLY A 1153 47.74 -3.24 -19.52
C GLY A 1153 46.88 -2.27 -20.34
N THR A 1154 47.09 -2.15 -21.65
CA THR A 1154 46.33 -1.24 -22.53
C THR A 1154 45.84 -2.02 -23.74
N ALA A 1155 44.55 -1.92 -24.02
CA ALA A 1155 43.91 -2.51 -25.19
C ALA A 1155 44.35 -1.71 -26.43
N PRO A 1156 44.75 -2.39 -27.51
CA PRO A 1156 45.22 -1.75 -28.75
C PRO A 1156 44.10 -1.27 -29.66
#